data_AF-A0A3B1E143-F1
#
_entry.id   AF-A0A3B1E143-F1
#
_cell.length_a   1.000
_cell.length_b   1.000
_cell.length_c   1.000
_cell.angle_alpha   90.00
_cell.angle_beta   90.00
_cell.angle_gamma   90.00
#
_symmetry.space_group_name_H-M   'P 1'
#
loop_
_entity.id
_entity.type
_entity.pdbx_description
1 polymer ?
#
loop_
_entity_poly.entity_id
_entity_poly.type
_entity_poly.pdbx_seq_one_letter_code
_entity_poly.pdbx_strand_id
1 'polypeptide(L)'
;AGKMRKVGPSLRYLSQKTTTAFVETWTKEPKAFRPSTKMPQFFDLTNQTDSHAKNMMPVEIAAITHYLMSKSSANEVALLEPPQNHKPDIVRGKKMFSQKGCLACHSHKEFPGATQTFGPRLDNVNQKIKPGKEGFKWLFSWIRDPQRYHKRSKMPDLFIKPKEAADITAFLLQGKSGNFKPIKVDDKVLDELTSLFLQSALTKADLNAFMASRKYPIAPQDIKGDEIEFVNSKKGKVTDEEWEQMRLSYVGRRTISRYGCFGCHDIPGFEKARPIGTALQDWGRKDTSKLALEHISEFLHHHGEADGSSTSKRVEKAKKQMKAGGYSDKKLEEEEMRTAFFYESLHHHGRPGFLWQKLRAPRSYDYEKIEVKRYDERLKMPKFPLKEDEIEEIATFILGLTADPPTEQYIYHPDKRTADRIEGERLLKKFNCVGCHMMELPKFKYGLPTKTPGLDNGLAGLIGMPKKDIISWLNTNREKLIKGDTVEIPEEIDVVLYNMNEFIGEKLKGKKLTPQQQAAKLAQLIEAKYQDNRRYDKLNAFFAKHPLILLAGKMESGFYPQFVEQLLAMKKPQSGNTEEKFFNALDFANWLKAIAKKPHPAHQGQLRKLRELGVNTDQIQKLAKSIVDGKYKTKTIAFINNADDKEAAESIEEVEIIAPRRKMLVKLFDNQGKIIVAMLNIKEKEKKKERSGNFKTFGKWLIEKNQFAREKIKKAIEEENKRFSKKDKKGKTLTKKDVEAILSFLKIAKKEKWDIKKLASSFSDESLLQDLSEEIAAYKKNVTKRIELTKLFDANKDELTQVLGGAVVQFHGLYNSFPDKKEPLLGQFHSLNLWETLKVNNRLLLPSKNITINQTRLIKIQPARGGEFAEWMVRNSSGKRGGTLGNEWAKAPPALISQGAKVQTPWLYRFLKEPTQIRFSTVLRMPKFNMSDEEARALANYFAAVDDVPYPYQLVPERKPLYAEKMNSNVSKFLIEKDVMTESWKMLNADLCIKCHSVGGRQFIQTKAKPNAEPPSQGPDLFNVQNRLRPDWVKVWIANPKWFIPHTKMPLNFPRKAPGKKNKKTLFDGRGDLRTIGVRDALMNYRKLIEAHGKTPTAKPLSTVAPNKNNDKKKQ
;
A
#
# COMPACT_ATOMS: atom_id res chain seq x y z
N ALA A 1 -7.69 -0.11 40.81
CA ALA A 1 -7.45 -0.45 39.39
C ALA A 1 -6.73 0.69 38.66
N GLY A 2 -5.74 0.39 37.81
CA GLY A 2 -4.89 1.40 37.15
C GLY A 2 -5.60 2.31 36.13
N LYS A 3 -4.98 3.45 35.81
CA LYS A 3 -5.48 4.48 34.87
C LYS A 3 -5.67 3.95 33.44
N MET A 4 -4.93 2.92 33.02
CA MET A 4 -4.98 2.36 31.67
C MET A 4 -6.00 1.23 31.48
N ARG A 5 -6.55 1.15 30.26
CA ARG A 5 -7.42 0.04 29.82
C ARG A 5 -6.63 -1.27 29.88
N LYS A 6 -7.25 -2.31 30.44
CA LYS A 6 -6.75 -3.69 30.38
C LYS A 6 -6.70 -4.20 28.92
N VAL A 7 -5.79 -5.14 28.65
CA VAL A 7 -5.56 -5.67 27.28
C VAL A 7 -6.77 -6.47 26.79
N GLY A 8 -7.31 -7.33 27.64
CA GLY A 8 -8.55 -8.08 27.41
C GLY A 8 -9.80 -7.20 27.55
N PRO A 9 -10.95 -7.66 27.04
CA PRO A 9 -12.24 -7.03 27.33
C PRO A 9 -12.56 -7.11 28.82
N SER A 10 -13.28 -6.10 29.35
CA SER A 10 -13.91 -6.24 30.67
C SER A 10 -14.90 -7.42 30.65
N LEU A 11 -14.89 -8.19 31.74
CA LEU A 11 -15.78 -9.32 31.99
C LEU A 11 -16.86 -8.98 33.03
N ARG A 12 -16.90 -7.72 33.49
CA ARG A 12 -17.83 -7.24 34.52
C ARG A 12 -19.31 -7.49 34.21
N TYR A 13 -19.69 -7.41 32.94
CA TYR A 13 -21.08 -7.56 32.49
C TYR A 13 -21.24 -8.73 31.52
N LEU A 14 -20.40 -9.76 31.64
CA LEU A 14 -20.28 -10.86 30.67
C LEU A 14 -21.62 -11.57 30.42
N SER A 15 -22.42 -11.78 31.48
CA SER A 15 -23.68 -12.53 31.43
C SER A 15 -24.78 -11.84 30.60
N GLN A 16 -24.67 -10.53 30.30
CA GLN A 16 -25.59 -9.85 29.36
C GLN A 16 -25.32 -10.20 27.89
N LYS A 17 -24.09 -10.63 27.58
CA LYS A 17 -23.57 -10.67 26.21
C LYS A 17 -23.66 -12.04 25.57
N THR A 18 -23.33 -13.07 26.33
CA THR A 18 -23.02 -14.41 25.81
C THR A 18 -23.58 -15.50 26.73
N THR A 19 -23.37 -16.76 26.38
CA THR A 19 -23.87 -17.94 27.10
C THR A 19 -22.74 -18.65 27.84
N THR A 20 -23.08 -19.41 28.88
CA THR A 20 -22.15 -20.28 29.63
C THR A 20 -21.35 -21.19 28.70
N ALA A 21 -22.03 -21.93 27.81
CA ALA A 21 -21.39 -22.86 26.90
C ALA A 21 -20.38 -22.20 25.93
N PHE A 22 -20.63 -20.95 25.51
CA PHE A 22 -19.64 -20.21 24.72
C PHE A 22 -18.41 -19.84 25.55
N VAL A 23 -18.58 -19.42 26.81
CA VAL A 23 -17.46 -19.05 27.69
C VAL A 23 -16.58 -20.26 27.98
N GLU A 24 -17.16 -21.43 28.21
CA GLU A 24 -16.42 -22.69 28.38
C GLU A 24 -15.60 -23.02 27.13
N THR A 25 -16.25 -23.02 25.95
CA THR A 25 -15.59 -23.28 24.67
C THR A 25 -14.45 -22.28 24.42
N TRP A 26 -14.70 -20.99 24.65
CA TRP A 26 -13.72 -19.92 24.46
C TRP A 26 -12.54 -20.01 25.43
N THR A 27 -12.79 -20.42 26.68
CA THR A 27 -11.76 -20.54 27.72
C THR A 27 -10.86 -21.75 27.46
N LYS A 28 -11.42 -22.85 26.94
CA LYS A 28 -10.68 -24.05 26.56
C LYS A 28 -9.68 -23.78 25.43
N GLU A 29 -10.18 -23.33 24.27
CA GLU A 29 -9.34 -23.10 23.08
C GLU A 29 -9.78 -21.83 22.30
N PRO A 30 -9.30 -20.63 22.68
CA PRO A 30 -9.69 -19.38 22.04
C PRO A 30 -9.45 -19.35 20.52
N LYS A 31 -8.37 -20.01 20.05
CA LYS A 31 -7.98 -20.03 18.64
C LYS A 31 -8.95 -20.81 17.76
N ALA A 32 -9.60 -21.85 18.29
CA ALA A 32 -10.58 -22.65 17.54
C ALA A 32 -11.75 -21.78 17.06
N PHE A 33 -12.20 -20.82 17.87
CA PHE A 33 -13.23 -19.87 17.47
C PHE A 33 -12.66 -18.66 16.72
N ARG A 34 -11.50 -18.14 17.16
CA ARG A 34 -10.86 -16.97 16.54
C ARG A 34 -9.35 -17.18 16.38
N PRO A 35 -8.89 -17.55 15.18
CA PRO A 35 -7.46 -17.77 14.92
C PRO A 35 -6.56 -16.55 15.20
N SER A 36 -7.09 -15.33 15.01
CA SER A 36 -6.36 -14.07 15.25
C SER A 36 -6.48 -13.51 16.67
N THR A 37 -7.01 -14.29 17.63
CA THR A 37 -7.14 -13.85 19.02
C THR A 37 -5.77 -13.62 19.66
N LYS A 38 -5.69 -12.67 20.59
CA LYS A 38 -4.52 -12.45 21.45
C LYS A 38 -4.66 -13.11 22.83
N MET A 39 -5.81 -13.71 23.12
CA MET A 39 -6.00 -14.46 24.36
C MET A 39 -5.15 -15.74 24.30
N PRO A 40 -4.29 -15.99 25.29
CA PRO A 40 -3.45 -17.17 25.29
C PRO A 40 -4.27 -18.41 25.67
N GLN A 41 -3.76 -19.58 25.32
CA GLN A 41 -4.36 -20.88 25.65
C GLN A 41 -3.86 -21.37 27.01
N PHE A 42 -4.76 -21.76 27.90
CA PHE A 42 -4.44 -22.23 29.26
C PHE A 42 -4.64 -23.74 29.46
N PHE A 43 -5.44 -24.37 28.61
CA PHE A 43 -5.84 -25.77 28.73
C PHE A 43 -5.38 -26.57 27.52
N ASP A 44 -5.37 -27.90 27.65
CA ASP A 44 -4.88 -28.83 26.62
C ASP A 44 -3.41 -28.54 26.21
N LEU A 45 -2.57 -28.17 27.18
CA LEU A 45 -1.13 -27.96 26.98
C LEU A 45 -0.31 -29.20 27.41
N THR A 46 0.98 -29.19 27.11
CA THR A 46 1.89 -30.34 27.24
C THR A 46 1.95 -30.98 28.62
N ASN A 47 1.66 -30.23 29.69
CA ASN A 47 1.66 -30.72 31.08
C ASN A 47 0.26 -31.09 31.60
N GLN A 48 -0.72 -31.26 30.71
CA GLN A 48 -2.12 -31.58 31.00
C GLN A 48 -2.65 -32.74 30.14
N THR A 49 -1.77 -33.59 29.62
CA THR A 49 -2.14 -34.69 28.71
C THR A 49 -2.43 -36.01 29.44
N ASP A 50 -2.07 -36.10 30.72
CA ASP A 50 -2.32 -37.22 31.62
C ASP A 50 -3.80 -37.37 32.01
N SER A 51 -4.16 -38.54 32.52
CA SER A 51 -5.55 -38.87 32.92
C SER A 51 -6.10 -37.94 33.99
N HIS A 52 -5.28 -37.58 34.98
CA HIS A 52 -5.68 -36.72 36.09
C HIS A 52 -6.04 -35.30 35.59
N ALA A 53 -5.17 -34.68 34.79
CA ALA A 53 -5.47 -33.40 34.17
C ALA A 53 -6.70 -33.44 33.23
N LYS A 54 -6.86 -34.51 32.44
CA LYS A 54 -8.03 -34.69 31.56
C LYS A 54 -9.36 -34.69 32.32
N ASN A 55 -9.37 -35.18 33.56
CA ASN A 55 -10.55 -35.16 34.43
C ASN A 55 -10.77 -33.80 35.11
N MET A 56 -9.70 -33.15 35.58
CA MET A 56 -9.80 -31.87 36.32
C MET A 56 -10.05 -30.65 35.42
N MET A 57 -9.50 -30.61 34.21
CA MET A 57 -9.61 -29.45 33.32
C MET A 57 -11.06 -29.07 32.99
N PRO A 58 -11.98 -30.00 32.64
CA PRO A 58 -13.39 -29.67 32.42
C PRO A 58 -14.03 -28.97 33.63
N VAL A 59 -13.75 -29.45 34.85
CA VAL A 59 -14.27 -28.85 36.08
C VAL A 59 -13.70 -27.45 36.30
N GLU A 60 -12.40 -27.23 36.08
CA GLU A 60 -11.81 -25.89 36.15
C GLU A 60 -12.46 -24.93 35.15
N ILE A 61 -12.68 -25.36 33.91
CA ILE A 61 -13.30 -24.52 32.86
C ILE A 61 -14.75 -24.16 33.23
N ALA A 62 -15.51 -25.15 33.70
CA ALA A 62 -16.88 -24.95 34.17
C ALA A 62 -16.93 -24.02 35.39
N ALA A 63 -16.02 -24.19 36.35
CA ALA A 63 -15.92 -23.38 37.55
C ALA A 63 -15.53 -21.92 37.26
N ILE A 64 -14.52 -21.68 36.40
CA ILE A 64 -14.19 -20.32 35.91
C ILE A 64 -15.44 -19.68 35.29
N THR A 65 -16.14 -20.43 34.44
CA THR A 65 -17.32 -19.93 33.74
C THR A 65 -18.43 -19.60 34.73
N HIS A 66 -18.71 -20.49 35.68
CA HIS A 66 -19.68 -20.30 36.74
C HIS A 66 -19.38 -19.00 37.50
N TYR A 67 -18.15 -18.82 38.00
CA TYR A 67 -17.75 -17.62 38.73
C TYR A 67 -17.93 -16.34 37.89
N LEU A 68 -17.47 -16.35 36.63
CA LEU A 68 -17.59 -15.18 35.75
C LEU A 68 -19.05 -14.83 35.44
N MET A 69 -19.93 -15.82 35.32
CA MET A 69 -21.34 -15.64 35.02
C MET A 69 -22.13 -15.20 36.27
N SER A 70 -21.85 -15.80 37.43
CA SER A 70 -22.55 -15.51 38.69
C SER A 70 -22.15 -14.16 39.29
N LYS A 71 -20.87 -13.77 39.19
CA LYS A 71 -20.37 -12.46 39.65
C LYS A 71 -20.52 -11.34 38.62
N SER A 72 -21.14 -11.60 37.47
CA SER A 72 -21.37 -10.59 36.44
C SER A 72 -22.42 -9.58 36.92
N SER A 73 -22.04 -8.31 37.04
CA SER A 73 -22.88 -7.19 37.46
C SER A 73 -23.83 -6.71 36.36
N ALA A 74 -24.57 -7.61 35.72
CA ALA A 74 -25.44 -7.29 34.58
C ALA A 74 -26.42 -6.14 34.85
N ASN A 75 -26.88 -5.95 36.08
CA ASN A 75 -27.87 -4.92 36.41
C ASN A 75 -27.29 -3.49 36.49
N GLU A 76 -25.96 -3.34 36.53
CA GLU A 76 -25.31 -2.01 36.60
C GLU A 76 -25.35 -1.24 35.27
N VAL A 77 -25.62 -1.91 34.14
CA VAL A 77 -25.68 -1.28 32.80
C VAL A 77 -27.02 -1.53 32.14
N ALA A 78 -27.84 -0.48 32.07
CA ALA A 78 -29.10 -0.50 31.33
C ALA A 78 -28.86 -0.53 29.81
N LEU A 79 -29.33 -1.60 29.16
CA LEU A 79 -29.32 -1.77 27.70
C LEU A 79 -30.40 -0.90 27.04
N LEU A 80 -30.08 -0.35 25.87
CA LEU A 80 -30.98 0.46 25.05
C LEU A 80 -32.00 -0.41 24.31
N GLU A 81 -33.20 0.12 24.08
CA GLU A 81 -34.23 -0.54 23.27
C GLU A 81 -34.18 -0.09 21.80
N PRO A 82 -34.35 -1.02 20.83
CA PRO A 82 -34.52 -0.64 19.43
C PRO A 82 -35.83 0.14 19.23
N PRO A 83 -35.92 0.99 18.19
CA PRO A 83 -37.14 1.77 17.93
C PRO A 83 -38.33 0.87 17.63
N GLN A 84 -39.44 1.03 18.36
CA GLN A 84 -40.65 0.19 18.21
C GLN A 84 -41.30 0.33 16.82
N ASN A 85 -41.20 1.51 16.21
CA ASN A 85 -41.77 1.81 14.89
C ASN A 85 -40.84 1.48 13.71
N HIS A 86 -39.84 0.63 13.91
CA HIS A 86 -38.86 0.28 12.87
C HIS A 86 -38.59 -1.22 12.84
N LYS A 87 -38.96 -1.88 11.73
CA LYS A 87 -38.62 -3.28 11.49
C LYS A 87 -37.16 -3.37 10.99
N PRO A 88 -36.25 -4.02 11.76
CA PRO A 88 -34.86 -4.19 11.33
C PRO A 88 -34.74 -4.95 10.02
N ASP A 89 -33.85 -4.53 9.13
CA ASP A 89 -33.65 -5.12 7.80
C ASP A 89 -32.18 -5.41 7.53
N ILE A 90 -31.93 -6.63 7.05
CA ILE A 90 -30.59 -7.18 6.80
C ILE A 90 -29.90 -6.49 5.63
N VAL A 91 -30.63 -6.19 4.54
CA VAL A 91 -30.04 -5.59 3.32
C VAL A 91 -29.64 -4.14 3.60
N ARG A 92 -30.50 -3.38 4.28
CA ARG A 92 -30.17 -2.04 4.78
C ARG A 92 -29.02 -2.12 5.79
N GLY A 93 -29.03 -3.10 6.68
CA GLY A 93 -27.98 -3.34 7.67
C GLY A 93 -26.61 -3.56 7.02
N LYS A 94 -26.54 -4.44 6.01
CA LYS A 94 -25.34 -4.71 5.21
C LYS A 94 -24.83 -3.42 4.55
N LYS A 95 -25.73 -2.64 3.93
CA LYS A 95 -25.36 -1.36 3.31
C LYS A 95 -24.85 -0.34 4.34
N MET A 96 -25.50 -0.22 5.49
CA MET A 96 -25.05 0.69 6.55
C MET A 96 -23.70 0.25 7.13
N PHE A 97 -23.48 -1.04 7.31
CA PHE A 97 -22.21 -1.58 7.81
C PHE A 97 -21.01 -1.17 6.94
N SER A 98 -21.15 -1.16 5.60
CA SER A 98 -20.08 -0.70 4.71
C SER A 98 -19.94 0.83 4.63
N GLN A 99 -21.01 1.58 4.87
CA GLN A 99 -21.05 3.03 4.72
C GLN A 99 -20.78 3.81 6.02
N LYS A 100 -20.87 3.15 7.18
CA LYS A 100 -20.76 3.78 8.52
C LYS A 100 -19.41 3.54 9.21
N GLY A 101 -18.42 3.02 8.48
CA GLY A 101 -17.04 2.96 8.96
C GLY A 101 -16.70 1.68 9.74
N CYS A 102 -17.62 0.72 9.83
CA CYS A 102 -17.36 -0.56 10.50
C CYS A 102 -16.15 -1.28 9.88
N LEU A 103 -16.05 -1.23 8.54
CA LEU A 103 -14.98 -1.83 7.75
C LEU A 103 -13.62 -1.12 7.89
N ALA A 104 -13.53 0.02 8.57
CA ALA A 104 -12.24 0.64 8.89
C ALA A 104 -11.48 -0.09 10.00
N CYS A 105 -12.20 -0.88 10.80
CA CYS A 105 -11.63 -1.64 11.91
C CYS A 105 -11.91 -3.13 11.78
N HIS A 106 -13.11 -3.50 11.33
CA HIS A 106 -13.58 -4.87 11.28
C HIS A 106 -13.53 -5.45 9.87
N SER A 107 -13.17 -6.72 9.74
CA SER A 107 -13.37 -7.49 8.52
C SER A 107 -14.63 -8.35 8.60
N HIS A 108 -15.24 -8.61 7.43
CA HIS A 108 -16.40 -9.48 7.31
C HIS A 108 -16.45 -10.14 5.91
N LYS A 109 -16.79 -11.44 5.84
CA LYS A 109 -16.76 -12.25 4.60
C LYS A 109 -17.56 -11.67 3.43
N GLU A 110 -18.67 -11.00 3.73
CA GLU A 110 -19.54 -10.33 2.74
C GLU A 110 -18.90 -9.11 2.06
N PHE A 111 -17.72 -8.67 2.52
CA PHE A 111 -16.99 -7.52 2.00
C PHE A 111 -15.53 -7.90 1.68
N PRO A 112 -15.31 -8.70 0.62
CA PRO A 112 -13.96 -9.07 0.20
C PRO A 112 -13.12 -7.81 -0.08
N GLY A 113 -11.84 -7.88 0.26
CA GLY A 113 -10.90 -6.75 0.16
C GLY A 113 -10.91 -5.80 1.36
N ALA A 114 -11.89 -5.86 2.26
CA ALA A 114 -11.83 -5.17 3.56
C ALA A 114 -11.19 -6.11 4.61
N THR A 115 -9.86 -6.04 4.72
CA THR A 115 -9.02 -6.98 5.49
C THR A 115 -8.56 -6.43 6.84
N GLN A 116 -9.20 -5.36 7.34
CA GLN A 116 -8.84 -4.69 8.58
C GLN A 116 -8.93 -5.65 9.79
N THR A 117 -7.93 -5.56 10.68
CA THR A 117 -7.76 -6.45 11.85
C THR A 117 -7.69 -5.70 13.18
N PHE A 118 -7.85 -4.37 13.19
CA PHE A 118 -7.85 -3.58 14.42
C PHE A 118 -9.01 -3.98 15.34
N GLY A 119 -10.19 -4.15 14.75
CA GLY A 119 -11.36 -4.78 15.35
C GLY A 119 -11.39 -6.28 15.02
N PRO A 120 -12.07 -7.11 15.83
CA PRO A 120 -12.23 -8.51 15.52
C PRO A 120 -13.02 -8.72 14.23
N ARG A 121 -12.71 -9.81 13.51
CA ARG A 121 -13.56 -10.32 12.43
C ARG A 121 -14.97 -10.62 12.95
N LEU A 122 -16.00 -10.23 12.20
CA LEU A 122 -17.39 -10.25 12.67
C LEU A 122 -18.28 -11.33 12.03
N ASP A 123 -17.76 -12.19 11.17
CA ASP A 123 -18.54 -13.22 10.46
C ASP A 123 -19.43 -14.10 11.35
N ASN A 124 -18.89 -14.48 12.51
CA ASN A 124 -19.49 -15.46 13.42
C ASN A 124 -19.97 -14.80 14.71
N VAL A 125 -20.21 -13.48 14.70
CA VAL A 125 -20.63 -12.77 15.92
C VAL A 125 -21.98 -13.29 16.44
N ASN A 126 -22.88 -13.67 15.53
CA ASN A 126 -24.14 -14.35 15.81
C ASN A 126 -23.99 -15.66 16.60
N GLN A 127 -22.85 -16.36 16.46
CA GLN A 127 -22.62 -17.58 17.21
C GLN A 127 -22.34 -17.28 18.69
N LYS A 128 -21.61 -16.21 18.96
CA LYS A 128 -21.15 -15.83 20.31
C LYS A 128 -22.21 -15.10 21.14
N ILE A 129 -23.00 -14.25 20.49
CA ILE A 129 -24.00 -13.42 21.20
C ILE A 129 -25.20 -14.28 21.58
N LYS A 130 -25.85 -13.96 22.71
CA LYS A 130 -27.06 -14.67 23.14
C LYS A 130 -28.10 -14.74 22.00
N PRO A 131 -28.84 -15.86 21.87
CA PRO A 131 -29.92 -15.95 20.91
C PRO A 131 -31.10 -15.03 21.30
N GLY A 132 -31.92 -14.67 20.32
CA GLY A 132 -33.19 -13.97 20.55
C GLY A 132 -33.05 -12.49 20.95
N LYS A 133 -34.09 -11.98 21.64
CA LYS A 133 -34.26 -10.54 21.95
C LYS A 133 -33.14 -9.99 22.83
N GLU A 134 -32.64 -10.77 23.79
CA GLU A 134 -31.58 -10.33 24.71
C GLU A 134 -30.28 -9.98 23.97
N GLY A 135 -29.81 -10.90 23.11
CA GLY A 135 -28.58 -10.68 22.36
C GLY A 135 -28.72 -9.59 21.30
N PHE A 136 -29.90 -9.46 20.68
CA PHE A 136 -30.21 -8.36 19.80
C PHE A 136 -30.11 -7.02 20.54
N LYS A 137 -30.74 -6.91 21.72
CA LYS A 137 -30.72 -5.70 22.56
C LYS A 137 -29.29 -5.34 22.99
N TRP A 138 -28.49 -6.34 23.35
CA TRP A 138 -27.09 -6.13 23.71
C TRP A 138 -26.27 -5.58 22.54
N LEU A 139 -26.32 -6.23 21.37
CA LEU A 139 -25.51 -5.82 20.21
C LEU A 139 -25.96 -4.46 19.66
N PHE A 140 -27.27 -4.20 19.64
CA PHE A 140 -27.83 -2.89 19.33
C PHE A 140 -27.26 -1.79 20.24
N SER A 141 -27.28 -2.03 21.56
CA SER A 141 -26.75 -1.10 22.55
C SER A 141 -25.25 -0.84 22.34
N TRP A 142 -24.48 -1.89 22.08
CA TRP A 142 -23.04 -1.80 21.83
C TRP A 142 -22.71 -1.00 20.56
N ILE A 143 -23.46 -1.21 19.47
CA ILE A 143 -23.28 -0.44 18.22
C ILE A 143 -23.64 1.03 18.42
N ARG A 144 -24.67 1.31 19.23
CA ARG A 144 -25.16 2.68 19.44
C ARG A 144 -24.28 3.48 20.37
N ASP A 145 -23.84 2.88 21.47
CA ASP A 145 -23.05 3.50 22.53
C ASP A 145 -22.14 2.45 23.21
N PRO A 146 -20.95 2.17 22.66
CA PRO A 146 -20.03 1.19 23.23
C PRO A 146 -19.43 1.65 24.58
N GLN A 147 -19.43 2.95 24.86
CA GLN A 147 -18.83 3.51 26.08
C GLN A 147 -19.74 3.30 27.30
N ARG A 148 -21.06 3.21 27.10
CA ARG A 148 -22.03 2.78 28.12
C ARG A 148 -21.68 1.42 28.74
N TYR A 149 -21.32 0.44 27.92
CA TYR A 149 -20.93 -0.89 28.40
C TYR A 149 -19.45 -0.95 28.84
N HIS A 150 -18.58 -0.18 28.19
CA HIS A 150 -17.16 -0.16 28.53
C HIS A 150 -16.58 1.25 28.38
N LYS A 151 -16.49 2.01 29.47
CA LYS A 151 -16.02 3.42 29.48
C LYS A 151 -14.73 3.64 28.66
N ARG A 152 -13.75 2.74 28.78
CA ARG A 152 -12.47 2.80 28.04
C ARG A 152 -12.48 2.01 26.73
N SER A 153 -13.61 1.96 26.02
CA SER A 153 -13.76 1.17 24.79
C SER A 153 -12.80 1.68 23.70
N LYS A 154 -12.27 0.76 22.88
CA LYS A 154 -11.53 1.10 21.65
C LYS A 154 -12.49 1.39 20.50
N MET A 155 -13.71 0.86 20.56
CA MET A 155 -14.75 1.17 19.59
C MET A 155 -15.27 2.58 19.90
N PRO A 156 -15.11 3.55 18.99
CA PRO A 156 -15.58 4.91 19.18
C PRO A 156 -17.10 4.99 19.01
N ASP A 157 -17.68 6.14 19.39
CA ASP A 157 -19.04 6.47 18.98
C ASP A 157 -19.01 6.93 17.50
N LEU A 158 -19.69 6.17 16.65
CA LEU A 158 -19.78 6.42 15.21
C LEU A 158 -20.97 7.32 14.84
N PHE A 159 -21.71 7.85 15.83
CA PHE A 159 -22.93 8.63 15.65
C PHE A 159 -24.01 7.89 14.85
N ILE A 160 -24.11 6.56 15.02
CA ILE A 160 -25.09 5.71 14.32
C ILE A 160 -26.49 6.03 14.81
N LYS A 161 -27.44 6.28 13.90
CA LYS A 161 -28.83 6.53 14.31
C LYS A 161 -29.50 5.25 14.81
N PRO A 162 -30.51 5.32 15.71
CA PRO A 162 -31.17 4.13 16.24
C PRO A 162 -31.67 3.13 15.18
N LYS A 163 -32.35 3.62 14.12
CA LYS A 163 -32.83 2.75 13.03
C LYS A 163 -31.67 2.05 12.28
N GLU A 164 -30.57 2.77 12.05
CA GLU A 164 -29.38 2.24 11.38
C GLU A 164 -28.68 1.18 12.26
N ALA A 165 -28.60 1.42 13.57
CA ALA A 165 -28.02 0.46 14.51
C ALA A 165 -28.85 -0.83 14.58
N ALA A 166 -30.18 -0.73 14.55
CA ALA A 166 -31.07 -1.89 14.52
C ALA A 166 -30.89 -2.71 13.23
N ASP A 167 -30.82 -2.05 12.08
CA ASP A 167 -30.56 -2.72 10.79
C ASP A 167 -29.18 -3.41 10.78
N ILE A 168 -28.11 -2.75 11.24
CA ILE A 168 -26.77 -3.35 11.34
C ILE A 168 -26.78 -4.57 12.28
N THR A 169 -27.49 -4.48 13.40
CA THR A 169 -27.64 -5.58 14.36
C THR A 169 -28.29 -6.78 13.70
N ALA A 170 -29.38 -6.57 12.95
CA ALA A 170 -30.04 -7.64 12.20
C ALA A 170 -29.11 -8.31 11.18
N PHE A 171 -28.31 -7.52 10.46
CA PHE A 171 -27.31 -8.06 9.52
C PHE A 171 -26.25 -8.91 10.23
N LEU A 172 -25.72 -8.45 11.36
CA LEU A 172 -24.69 -9.19 12.10
C LEU A 172 -25.22 -10.44 12.80
N LEU A 173 -26.52 -10.50 13.11
CA LEU A 173 -27.19 -11.64 13.76
C LEU A 173 -27.97 -12.55 12.80
N GLN A 174 -27.88 -12.34 11.48
CA GLN A 174 -28.69 -13.08 10.49
C GLN A 174 -28.43 -14.60 10.43
N GLY A 175 -27.32 -15.10 10.97
CA GLY A 175 -26.95 -16.52 10.91
C GLY A 175 -27.38 -17.32 12.13
N LYS A 176 -27.22 -18.65 12.08
CA LYS A 176 -27.52 -19.55 13.21
C LYS A 176 -26.71 -19.22 14.46
N SER A 177 -27.39 -19.15 15.60
CA SER A 177 -26.75 -19.08 16.92
C SER A 177 -25.79 -20.25 17.14
N GLY A 178 -24.78 -20.05 17.99
CA GLY A 178 -23.76 -21.05 18.24
C GLY A 178 -24.34 -22.21 19.04
N ASN A 179 -24.18 -23.43 18.54
CA ASN A 179 -24.52 -24.65 19.26
C ASN A 179 -23.26 -25.16 19.98
N PHE A 180 -23.00 -24.63 21.18
CA PHE A 180 -21.89 -25.06 22.02
C PHE A 180 -22.41 -26.05 23.05
N LYS A 181 -21.66 -27.16 23.25
CA LYS A 181 -22.02 -28.17 24.25
C LYS A 181 -21.52 -27.70 25.62
N PRO A 182 -22.39 -27.52 26.62
CA PRO A 182 -21.95 -27.21 27.96
C PRO A 182 -21.14 -28.36 28.54
N ILE A 183 -20.14 -28.04 29.36
CA ILE A 183 -19.36 -29.04 30.09
C ILE A 183 -20.23 -29.60 31.22
N LYS A 184 -20.40 -30.91 31.26
CA LYS A 184 -21.00 -31.60 32.41
C LYS A 184 -19.94 -31.74 33.50
N VAL A 185 -20.23 -31.22 34.68
CA VAL A 185 -19.37 -31.32 35.86
C VAL A 185 -19.61 -32.68 36.52
N ASP A 186 -18.54 -33.39 36.84
CA ASP A 186 -18.58 -34.57 37.70
C ASP A 186 -18.38 -34.10 39.15
N ASP A 187 -19.37 -34.35 40.00
CA ASP A 187 -19.38 -33.89 41.39
C ASP A 187 -18.20 -34.47 42.21
N LYS A 188 -17.79 -35.72 41.94
CA LYS A 188 -16.65 -36.33 42.64
C LYS A 188 -15.34 -35.63 42.28
N VAL A 189 -15.18 -35.27 41.01
CA VAL A 189 -13.99 -34.54 40.56
C VAL A 189 -14.00 -33.09 41.07
N LEU A 190 -15.18 -32.48 41.19
CA LEU A 190 -15.34 -31.18 41.83
C LEU A 190 -14.93 -31.21 43.31
N ASP A 191 -15.31 -32.25 44.05
CA ASP A 191 -14.89 -32.44 45.44
C ASP A 191 -13.39 -32.67 45.57
N GLU A 192 -12.80 -33.50 44.69
CA GLU A 192 -11.37 -33.76 44.65
C GLU A 192 -10.58 -32.46 44.42
N LEU A 193 -10.97 -31.67 43.42
CA LEU A 193 -10.30 -30.42 43.08
C LEU A 193 -10.50 -29.34 44.15
N THR A 194 -11.69 -29.27 44.75
CA THR A 194 -11.97 -28.37 45.88
C THR A 194 -11.06 -28.70 47.06
N SER A 195 -10.98 -29.97 47.42
CA SER A 195 -10.13 -30.48 48.50
C SER A 195 -8.66 -30.19 48.22
N LEU A 196 -8.18 -30.48 47.01
CA LEU A 196 -6.80 -30.21 46.59
C LEU A 196 -6.41 -28.75 46.80
N PHE A 197 -7.28 -27.81 46.42
CA PHE A 197 -6.98 -26.39 46.60
C PHE A 197 -7.05 -25.93 48.07
N LEU A 198 -7.91 -26.53 48.88
CA LEU A 198 -8.06 -26.19 50.30
C LEU A 198 -6.96 -26.77 51.19
N GLN A 199 -6.24 -27.81 50.76
CA GLN A 199 -5.12 -28.40 51.52
C GLN A 199 -4.01 -27.41 51.85
N SER A 200 -3.89 -26.32 51.08
CA SER A 200 -2.94 -25.23 51.36
C SER A 200 -3.40 -24.25 52.45
N ALA A 201 -4.69 -24.28 52.81
CA ALA A 201 -5.33 -23.33 53.73
C ALA A 201 -5.86 -23.97 55.02
N LEU A 202 -6.20 -25.27 54.99
CA LEU A 202 -6.79 -26.00 56.11
C LEU A 202 -5.97 -27.25 56.45
N THR A 203 -6.00 -27.65 57.72
CA THR A 203 -5.47 -28.96 58.12
C THR A 203 -6.34 -30.08 57.54
N LYS A 204 -5.80 -31.30 57.45
CA LYS A 204 -6.58 -32.46 56.95
C LYS A 204 -7.83 -32.74 57.78
N ALA A 205 -7.78 -32.54 59.09
CA ALA A 205 -8.92 -32.71 60.00
C ALA A 205 -10.00 -31.65 59.73
N ASP A 206 -9.60 -30.38 59.65
CA ASP A 206 -10.53 -29.27 59.38
C ASP A 206 -11.16 -29.37 58.00
N LEU A 207 -10.39 -29.81 57.00
CA LEU A 207 -10.89 -30.03 55.65
C LEU A 207 -11.98 -31.11 55.63
N ASN A 208 -11.74 -32.26 56.26
CA ASN A 208 -12.72 -33.34 56.33
C ASN A 208 -13.98 -32.89 57.08
N ALA A 209 -13.82 -32.19 58.21
CA ALA A 209 -14.94 -31.64 58.97
C ALA A 209 -15.72 -30.59 58.17
N PHE A 210 -15.03 -29.74 57.40
CA PHE A 210 -15.63 -28.75 56.53
C PHE A 210 -16.44 -29.39 55.41
N MET A 211 -15.85 -30.33 54.67
CA MET A 211 -16.53 -31.00 53.55
C MET A 211 -17.78 -31.78 54.02
N ALA A 212 -17.77 -32.33 55.23
CA ALA A 212 -18.93 -32.99 55.82
C ALA A 212 -20.00 -32.01 56.34
N SER A 213 -19.59 -30.94 57.03
CA SER A 213 -20.51 -29.98 57.67
C SER A 213 -21.01 -28.87 56.75
N ARG A 214 -20.32 -28.63 55.63
CA ARG A 214 -20.51 -27.51 54.70
C ARG A 214 -20.40 -26.13 55.36
N LYS A 215 -19.75 -26.05 56.54
CA LYS A 215 -19.55 -24.82 57.30
C LYS A 215 -18.06 -24.51 57.37
N TYR A 216 -17.65 -23.44 56.70
CA TYR A 216 -16.24 -23.04 56.67
C TYR A 216 -15.74 -22.70 58.10
N PRO A 217 -14.58 -23.23 58.53
CA PRO A 217 -14.17 -23.17 59.94
C PRO A 217 -13.65 -21.79 60.38
N ILE A 218 -13.27 -20.92 59.44
CA ILE A 218 -12.74 -19.59 59.73
C ILE A 218 -13.85 -18.55 59.60
N ALA A 219 -13.90 -17.60 60.53
CA ALA A 219 -14.89 -16.53 60.51
C ALA A 219 -14.68 -15.59 59.30
N PRO A 220 -15.75 -15.06 58.67
CA PRO A 220 -15.65 -14.31 57.42
C PRO A 220 -14.66 -13.15 57.40
N GLN A 221 -14.50 -12.44 58.53
CA GLN A 221 -13.57 -11.31 58.67
C GLN A 221 -12.09 -11.72 58.62
N ASP A 222 -11.78 -12.97 58.93
CA ASP A 222 -10.41 -13.50 59.01
C ASP A 222 -9.99 -14.19 57.71
N ILE A 223 -10.94 -14.39 56.78
CA ILE A 223 -10.67 -15.01 55.48
C ILE A 223 -9.98 -13.98 54.56
N LYS A 224 -8.71 -14.23 54.25
CA LYS A 224 -7.89 -13.38 53.37
C LYS A 224 -7.84 -13.87 51.92
N GLY A 225 -8.28 -15.10 51.66
CA GLY A 225 -8.10 -15.79 50.38
C GLY A 225 -9.37 -15.96 49.56
N ASP A 226 -9.34 -16.96 48.68
CA ASP A 226 -10.43 -17.28 47.76
C ASP A 226 -11.58 -18.02 48.49
N GLU A 227 -11.35 -18.50 49.71
CA GLU A 227 -12.28 -19.27 50.55
C GLU A 227 -13.50 -18.45 51.01
N ILE A 228 -13.49 -17.13 50.76
CA ILE A 228 -14.63 -16.24 51.00
C ILE A 228 -15.90 -16.70 50.26
N GLU A 229 -15.74 -17.45 49.16
CA GLU A 229 -16.85 -18.03 48.41
C GLU A 229 -17.60 -19.14 49.17
N PHE A 230 -17.04 -19.66 50.28
CA PHE A 230 -17.73 -20.59 51.18
C PHE A 230 -18.51 -19.91 52.31
N VAL A 231 -18.49 -18.58 52.40
CA VAL A 231 -19.29 -17.85 53.37
C VAL A 231 -20.73 -17.74 52.87
N ASN A 232 -21.66 -18.46 53.52
CA ASN A 232 -23.08 -18.35 53.22
C ASN A 232 -23.69 -17.15 53.95
N SER A 233 -24.25 -16.20 53.18
CA SER A 233 -24.93 -15.02 53.74
C SER A 233 -26.39 -15.29 54.17
N LYS A 234 -26.96 -16.44 53.80
CA LYS A 234 -28.33 -16.83 54.16
C LYS A 234 -28.35 -17.61 55.48
N LYS A 235 -29.33 -17.34 56.35
CA LYS A 235 -29.58 -18.14 57.56
C LYS A 235 -30.24 -19.47 57.17
N GLY A 236 -29.55 -20.60 57.37
CA GLY A 236 -30.09 -21.95 57.10
C GLY A 236 -29.01 -23.00 56.83
N LYS A 237 -29.43 -24.28 56.68
CA LYS A 237 -28.56 -25.35 56.16
C LYS A 237 -28.34 -25.16 54.66
N VAL A 238 -27.11 -25.38 54.19
CA VAL A 238 -26.73 -25.28 52.77
C VAL A 238 -27.32 -26.47 52.00
N THR A 239 -28.13 -26.22 50.96
CA THR A 239 -28.69 -27.29 50.10
C THR A 239 -27.61 -27.93 49.22
N ASP A 240 -27.91 -29.04 48.57
CA ASP A 240 -26.96 -29.70 47.65
C ASP A 240 -26.61 -28.82 46.45
N GLU A 241 -27.61 -28.12 45.89
CA GLU A 241 -27.38 -27.17 44.80
C GLU A 241 -26.54 -25.98 45.27
N GLU A 242 -26.86 -25.40 46.43
CA GLU A 242 -26.07 -24.30 46.99
C GLU A 242 -24.62 -24.73 47.24
N TRP A 243 -24.41 -25.96 47.73
CA TRP A 243 -23.09 -26.53 47.95
C TRP A 243 -22.30 -26.72 46.65
N GLU A 244 -22.92 -27.22 45.59
CA GLU A 244 -22.31 -27.30 44.26
C GLU A 244 -21.91 -25.91 43.73
N GLN A 245 -22.81 -24.91 43.82
CA GLN A 245 -22.51 -23.55 43.35
C GLN A 245 -21.39 -22.88 44.17
N MET A 246 -21.33 -23.12 45.48
CA MET A 246 -20.26 -22.63 46.35
C MET A 246 -18.90 -23.23 45.96
N ARG A 247 -18.84 -24.56 45.75
CA ARG A 247 -17.62 -25.25 45.28
C ARG A 247 -17.19 -24.76 43.91
N LEU A 248 -18.11 -24.61 42.95
CA LEU A 248 -17.82 -24.05 41.63
C LEU A 248 -17.34 -22.60 41.70
N SER A 249 -17.92 -21.78 42.58
CA SER A 249 -17.49 -20.39 42.79
C SER A 249 -16.07 -20.34 43.38
N TYR A 250 -15.78 -21.16 44.39
CA TYR A 250 -14.47 -21.26 45.00
C TYR A 250 -13.41 -21.73 44.00
N VAL A 251 -13.63 -22.88 43.35
CA VAL A 251 -12.70 -23.43 42.35
C VAL A 251 -12.50 -22.44 41.21
N GLY A 252 -13.57 -21.80 40.73
CA GLY A 252 -13.51 -20.81 39.66
C GLY A 252 -12.68 -19.59 40.04
N ARG A 253 -12.92 -19.04 41.24
CA ARG A 253 -12.16 -17.92 41.79
C ARG A 253 -10.70 -18.29 41.96
N ARG A 254 -10.42 -19.45 42.55
CA ARG A 254 -9.06 -19.96 42.80
C ARG A 254 -8.30 -20.18 41.50
N THR A 255 -8.94 -20.74 40.48
CA THR A 255 -8.32 -20.93 39.17
C THR A 255 -8.07 -19.59 38.47
N ILE A 256 -8.98 -18.61 38.55
CA ILE A 256 -8.75 -17.24 38.06
C ILE A 256 -7.56 -16.57 38.77
N SER A 257 -7.46 -16.74 40.09
CA SER A 257 -6.33 -16.28 40.92
C SER A 257 -5.02 -16.93 40.46
N ARG A 258 -5.02 -18.25 40.30
CA ARG A 258 -3.87 -19.08 39.91
C ARG A 258 -3.31 -18.67 38.55
N TYR A 259 -4.17 -18.55 37.53
CA TYR A 259 -3.80 -18.16 36.16
C TYR A 259 -3.71 -16.65 35.94
N GLY A 260 -4.12 -15.83 36.92
CA GLY A 260 -3.99 -14.39 36.89
C GLY A 260 -4.77 -13.70 35.79
N CYS A 261 -5.99 -14.19 35.48
CA CYS A 261 -6.80 -13.66 34.38
C CYS A 261 -7.10 -12.16 34.55
N PHE A 262 -7.17 -11.66 35.78
CA PHE A 262 -7.33 -10.25 36.14
C PHE A 262 -6.14 -9.36 35.75
N GLY A 263 -4.99 -9.93 35.41
CA GLY A 263 -3.88 -9.20 34.79
C GLY A 263 -4.30 -8.60 33.44
N CYS A 264 -5.04 -9.39 32.66
CA CYS A 264 -5.51 -9.03 31.31
C CYS A 264 -6.96 -8.53 31.29
N HIS A 265 -7.80 -8.91 32.26
CA HIS A 265 -9.23 -8.59 32.28
C HIS A 265 -9.61 -7.73 33.49
N ASP A 266 -10.71 -7.00 33.37
CA ASP A 266 -11.42 -6.42 34.50
C ASP A 266 -12.49 -7.44 34.95
N ILE A 267 -12.34 -7.99 36.15
CA ILE A 267 -13.15 -9.07 36.72
C ILE A 267 -13.64 -8.63 38.10
N PRO A 268 -14.96 -8.68 38.38
CA PRO A 268 -15.51 -8.40 39.71
C PRO A 268 -14.87 -9.27 40.81
N GLY A 269 -14.47 -8.63 41.91
CA GLY A 269 -13.82 -9.29 43.05
C GLY A 269 -12.29 -9.35 42.96
N PHE A 270 -11.69 -8.87 41.85
CA PHE A 270 -10.25 -8.89 41.59
C PHE A 270 -9.64 -7.48 41.42
N GLU A 271 -10.36 -6.42 41.77
CA GLU A 271 -9.95 -5.02 41.54
C GLU A 271 -8.66 -4.63 42.29
N LYS A 272 -8.39 -5.32 43.41
CA LYS A 272 -7.22 -5.15 44.28
C LYS A 272 -6.20 -6.28 44.15
N ALA A 273 -6.44 -7.25 43.26
CA ALA A 273 -5.54 -8.40 43.09
C ALA A 273 -4.18 -7.96 42.54
N ARG A 274 -3.10 -8.51 43.11
CA ARG A 274 -1.72 -8.22 42.67
C ARG A 274 -1.40 -9.01 41.41
N PRO A 275 -0.65 -8.44 40.43
CA PRO A 275 -0.22 -9.16 39.24
C PRO A 275 0.46 -10.49 39.60
N ILE A 276 0.24 -11.51 38.77
CA ILE A 276 0.95 -12.78 38.91
C ILE A 276 2.24 -12.75 38.08
N GLY A 277 3.24 -13.50 38.54
CA GLY A 277 4.50 -13.69 37.81
C GLY A 277 5.65 -12.88 38.38
N THR A 278 6.86 -13.34 38.08
CA THR A 278 8.10 -12.66 38.44
C THR A 278 8.22 -11.38 37.64
N ALA A 279 8.65 -10.33 38.31
CA ALA A 279 8.89 -9.05 37.68
C ALA A 279 10.05 -9.19 36.68
N LEU A 280 9.92 -8.61 35.49
CA LEU A 280 10.87 -8.81 34.38
C LEU A 280 12.00 -7.77 34.35
N GLN A 281 11.99 -6.80 35.27
CA GLN A 281 13.17 -5.96 35.47
C GLN A 281 14.37 -6.85 35.75
N ASP A 282 15.51 -6.50 35.15
CA ASP A 282 16.80 -7.14 35.35
C ASP A 282 16.89 -8.58 34.83
N TRP A 283 15.86 -9.05 34.11
CA TRP A 283 15.87 -10.38 33.52
C TRP A 283 17.07 -10.55 32.57
N GLY A 284 17.44 -9.47 31.86
CA GLY A 284 18.63 -9.38 31.01
C GLY A 284 19.96 -9.57 31.75
N ARG A 285 19.98 -9.60 33.09
CA ARG A 285 21.14 -9.91 33.95
C ARG A 285 20.97 -11.18 34.78
N LYS A 286 19.85 -11.89 34.63
CA LYS A 286 19.61 -13.12 35.38
C LYS A 286 20.74 -14.11 35.12
N ASP A 287 21.34 -14.61 36.19
CA ASP A 287 22.36 -15.65 36.12
C ASP A 287 21.79 -16.91 35.45
N THR A 288 22.52 -17.49 34.51
CA THR A 288 22.10 -18.68 33.75
C THR A 288 21.92 -19.89 34.65
N SER A 289 22.64 -19.99 35.77
CA SER A 289 22.45 -21.04 36.79
C SER A 289 21.06 -20.97 37.47
N LYS A 290 20.41 -19.81 37.46
CA LYS A 290 19.06 -19.60 38.01
C LYS A 290 17.95 -19.91 37.01
N LEU A 291 18.29 -20.48 35.84
CA LEU A 291 17.35 -20.96 34.84
C LEU A 291 17.10 -22.46 35.04
N ALA A 292 15.89 -22.80 35.47
CA ALA A 292 15.47 -24.20 35.58
C ALA A 292 15.15 -24.75 34.18
N LEU A 293 16.10 -25.50 33.60
CA LEU A 293 15.95 -26.14 32.30
C LEU A 293 15.18 -27.46 32.35
N GLU A 294 15.19 -28.15 33.50
CA GLU A 294 14.50 -29.44 33.66
C GLU A 294 14.88 -30.42 32.52
N HIS A 295 13.91 -31.18 31.99
CA HIS A 295 14.10 -32.14 30.90
C HIS A 295 13.79 -31.55 29.51
N ILE A 296 14.23 -30.31 29.27
CA ILE A 296 13.87 -29.59 28.04
C ILE A 296 14.59 -30.13 26.80
N SER A 297 15.81 -30.66 26.95
CA SER A 297 16.57 -31.23 25.85
C SER A 297 15.90 -32.50 25.31
N GLU A 298 15.42 -33.36 26.20
CA GLU A 298 14.63 -34.55 25.91
C GLU A 298 13.33 -34.17 25.18
N PHE A 299 12.63 -33.14 25.68
CA PHE A 299 11.43 -32.63 25.03
C PHE A 299 11.71 -32.23 23.57
N LEU A 300 12.77 -31.47 23.31
CA LEU A 300 13.11 -30.97 21.96
C LEU A 300 13.68 -32.05 21.03
N HIS A 301 14.16 -33.16 21.58
CA HIS A 301 14.60 -34.32 20.82
C HIS A 301 13.41 -35.15 20.29
N HIS A 302 12.29 -35.16 21.01
CA HIS A 302 11.09 -35.93 20.66
C HIS A 302 9.94 -35.09 20.09
N HIS A 303 9.94 -33.78 20.35
CA HIS A 303 8.82 -32.88 20.03
C HIS A 303 9.33 -31.55 19.44
N GLY A 304 8.42 -30.75 18.91
CA GLY A 304 8.67 -29.32 18.73
C GLY A 304 8.20 -28.70 17.42
N GLU A 305 7.96 -29.48 16.37
CA GLU A 305 7.54 -28.92 15.07
C GLU A 305 6.10 -29.29 14.69
N ALA A 306 5.47 -28.44 13.88
CA ALA A 306 4.07 -28.60 13.47
C ALA A 306 3.84 -29.80 12.53
N ASP A 307 4.91 -30.28 11.87
CA ASP A 307 4.90 -31.46 11.01
C ASP A 307 5.12 -32.78 11.78
N GLY A 308 5.19 -32.70 13.11
CA GLY A 308 5.44 -33.86 13.99
C GLY A 308 6.92 -34.24 14.09
N SER A 309 7.82 -33.52 13.42
CA SER A 309 9.26 -33.69 13.64
C SER A 309 9.72 -33.05 14.94
N SER A 310 10.89 -33.45 15.41
CA SER A 310 11.51 -32.84 16.57
C SER A 310 12.31 -31.60 16.18
N THR A 311 12.40 -30.64 17.11
CA THR A 311 13.22 -29.45 16.87
C THR A 311 14.69 -29.82 16.62
N SER A 312 15.22 -30.88 17.26
CA SER A 312 16.56 -31.40 16.95
C SER A 312 16.71 -31.76 15.47
N LYS A 313 15.77 -32.54 14.91
CA LYS A 313 15.79 -32.93 13.49
C LYS A 313 15.70 -31.74 12.55
N ARG A 314 14.90 -30.72 12.90
CA ARG A 314 14.82 -29.47 12.13
C ARG A 314 16.16 -28.74 12.09
N VAL A 315 16.80 -28.57 13.25
CA VAL A 315 18.09 -27.88 13.37
C VAL A 315 19.22 -28.65 12.68
N GLU A 316 19.26 -29.98 12.81
CA GLU A 316 20.21 -30.84 12.09
C GLU A 316 20.08 -30.68 10.58
N LYS A 317 18.83 -30.71 10.07
CA LYS A 317 18.54 -30.49 8.66
C LYS A 317 19.01 -29.11 8.20
N ALA A 318 18.77 -28.08 9.01
CA ALA A 318 19.19 -26.72 8.69
C ALA A 318 20.72 -26.57 8.62
N LYS A 319 21.44 -27.10 9.61
CA LYS A 319 22.90 -27.13 9.64
C LYS A 319 23.49 -27.92 8.46
N LYS A 320 22.88 -29.07 8.12
CA LYS A 320 23.30 -29.87 6.95
C LYS A 320 23.10 -29.12 5.64
N GLN A 321 21.98 -28.40 5.50
CA GLN A 321 21.71 -27.57 4.32
C GLN A 321 22.71 -26.42 4.19
N MET A 322 23.06 -25.74 5.30
CA MET A 322 24.10 -24.71 5.28
C MET A 322 25.46 -25.27 4.85
N LYS A 323 25.86 -26.44 5.37
CA LYS A 323 27.09 -27.12 4.93
C LYS A 323 27.06 -27.52 3.45
N ALA A 324 25.88 -27.76 2.88
CA ALA A 324 25.68 -28.13 1.48
C ALA A 324 25.58 -26.93 0.51
N GLY A 325 25.95 -25.71 0.94
CA GLY A 325 25.98 -24.52 0.09
C GLY A 325 24.85 -23.51 0.33
N GLY A 326 24.17 -23.59 1.48
CA GLY A 326 23.15 -22.62 1.91
C GLY A 326 21.77 -22.86 1.28
N TYR A 327 20.88 -21.89 1.46
CA TYR A 327 19.53 -21.93 0.89
C TYR A 327 19.44 -21.04 -0.35
N SER A 328 18.60 -21.44 -1.31
CA SER A 328 18.28 -20.58 -2.46
C SER A 328 17.41 -19.38 -2.08
N ASP A 329 16.67 -19.50 -0.98
CA ASP A 329 15.86 -18.43 -0.38
C ASP A 329 16.55 -17.92 0.90
N LYS A 330 17.06 -16.69 0.84
CA LYS A 330 17.74 -16.04 1.97
C LYS A 330 16.85 -15.87 3.19
N LYS A 331 15.54 -15.67 2.99
CA LYS A 331 14.63 -15.47 4.11
C LYS A 331 14.46 -16.78 4.88
N LEU A 332 14.35 -17.89 4.16
CA LEU A 332 14.29 -19.21 4.77
C LEU A 332 15.60 -19.55 5.49
N GLU A 333 16.75 -19.18 4.91
CA GLU A 333 18.05 -19.31 5.57
C GLU A 333 18.07 -18.58 6.93
N GLU A 334 17.67 -17.31 6.94
CA GLU A 334 17.61 -16.49 8.16
C GLU A 334 16.67 -17.12 9.20
N GLU A 335 15.49 -17.60 8.80
CA GLU A 335 14.50 -18.23 9.69
C GLU A 335 15.02 -19.54 10.32
N GLU A 336 15.65 -20.41 9.52
CA GLU A 336 16.18 -21.69 10.00
C GLU A 336 17.44 -21.51 10.87
N MET A 337 18.34 -20.60 10.48
CA MET A 337 19.55 -20.33 11.25
C MET A 337 19.26 -19.62 12.56
N ARG A 338 18.23 -18.77 12.60
CA ARG A 338 17.73 -18.19 13.85
C ARG A 338 17.20 -19.26 14.80
N THR A 339 16.43 -20.21 14.29
CA THR A 339 15.93 -21.34 15.08
C THR A 339 17.10 -22.16 15.64
N ALA A 340 18.11 -22.45 14.81
CA ALA A 340 19.34 -23.13 15.24
C ALA A 340 20.08 -22.36 16.34
N PHE A 341 20.19 -21.03 16.24
CA PHE A 341 20.81 -20.21 17.27
C PHE A 341 20.11 -20.33 18.62
N PHE A 342 18.78 -20.20 18.68
CA PHE A 342 18.05 -20.32 19.95
C PHE A 342 18.12 -21.72 20.53
N TYR A 343 18.06 -22.75 19.68
CA TYR A 343 18.22 -24.14 20.09
C TYR A 343 19.60 -24.40 20.73
N GLU A 344 20.67 -23.96 20.08
CA GLU A 344 22.04 -24.08 20.62
C GLU A 344 22.21 -23.25 21.90
N SER A 345 21.71 -22.02 21.91
CA SER A 345 21.72 -21.18 23.11
C SER A 345 21.04 -21.89 24.27
N LEU A 346 19.93 -22.60 24.05
CA LEU A 346 19.23 -23.32 25.12
C LEU A 346 20.05 -24.50 25.65
N HIS A 347 20.68 -25.27 24.76
CA HIS A 347 21.57 -26.39 25.12
C HIS A 347 22.79 -25.94 25.91
N HIS A 348 23.27 -24.72 25.67
CA HIS A 348 24.34 -24.09 26.44
C HIS A 348 23.84 -23.26 27.63
N HIS A 349 22.64 -23.53 28.14
CA HIS A 349 22.05 -22.85 29.30
C HIS A 349 21.91 -21.32 29.14
N GLY A 350 21.85 -20.84 27.89
CA GLY A 350 21.77 -19.45 27.53
C GLY A 350 20.36 -18.87 27.69
N ARG A 351 20.32 -17.62 28.16
CA ARG A 351 19.09 -16.82 28.31
C ARG A 351 18.26 -16.69 27.02
N PRO A 352 18.84 -16.43 25.83
CA PRO A 352 18.06 -16.29 24.60
C PRO A 352 17.26 -17.56 24.28
N GLY A 353 17.91 -18.73 24.33
CA GLY A 353 17.24 -20.01 24.11
C GLY A 353 16.15 -20.31 25.14
N PHE A 354 16.39 -19.97 26.41
CA PHE A 354 15.37 -20.11 27.47
C PHE A 354 14.12 -19.26 27.20
N LEU A 355 14.27 -17.98 26.85
CA LEU A 355 13.14 -17.11 26.53
C LEU A 355 12.38 -17.60 25.30
N TRP A 356 13.12 -17.94 24.25
CA TRP A 356 12.54 -18.44 23.00
C TRP A 356 11.64 -19.64 23.28
N GLN A 357 12.14 -20.64 24.01
CA GLN A 357 11.37 -21.84 24.32
C GLN A 357 10.22 -21.56 25.32
N LYS A 358 10.43 -20.68 26.31
CA LYS A 358 9.34 -20.27 27.22
C LYS A 358 8.20 -19.54 26.52
N LEU A 359 8.49 -18.75 25.48
CA LEU A 359 7.46 -18.05 24.70
C LEU A 359 6.78 -18.98 23.69
N ARG A 360 7.52 -19.94 23.13
CA ARG A 360 7.05 -20.92 22.13
C ARG A 360 6.20 -22.04 22.72
N ALA A 361 6.68 -22.66 23.80
CA ALA A 361 6.03 -23.79 24.49
C ALA A 361 6.28 -23.72 26.01
N PRO A 362 5.64 -22.77 26.74
CA PRO A 362 5.99 -22.46 28.13
C PRO A 362 5.96 -23.63 29.11
N ARG A 363 5.06 -24.59 28.86
CA ARG A 363 4.80 -25.75 29.72
C ARG A 363 5.61 -26.99 29.34
N SER A 364 6.48 -26.91 28.34
CA SER A 364 7.40 -28.01 27.99
C SER A 364 8.43 -28.30 29.09
N TYR A 365 8.68 -27.34 29.99
CA TYR A 365 9.59 -27.52 31.12
C TYR A 365 9.04 -28.42 32.24
N ASP A 366 7.77 -28.83 32.17
CA ASP A 366 7.23 -29.88 33.04
C ASP A 366 7.31 -31.28 32.38
N TYR A 367 7.92 -31.40 31.20
CA TYR A 367 8.10 -32.68 30.54
C TYR A 367 8.82 -33.66 31.48
N GLU A 368 8.28 -34.89 31.59
CA GLU A 368 8.73 -35.94 32.54
C GLU A 368 8.74 -35.55 34.04
N LYS A 369 8.15 -34.41 34.40
CA LYS A 369 7.97 -33.98 35.81
C LYS A 369 6.51 -34.06 36.28
N ILE A 370 5.57 -34.35 35.39
CA ILE A 370 4.13 -34.39 35.72
C ILE A 370 3.75 -35.52 36.68
N GLU A 371 4.56 -36.58 36.76
CA GLU A 371 4.35 -37.73 37.65
C GLU A 371 4.76 -37.43 39.09
N VAL A 372 5.72 -36.52 39.29
CA VAL A 372 6.24 -36.13 40.61
C VAL A 372 5.62 -34.84 41.15
N LYS A 373 5.03 -34.02 40.27
CA LYS A 373 4.35 -32.76 40.64
C LYS A 373 2.87 -32.99 40.84
N ARG A 374 2.31 -32.51 41.96
CA ARG A 374 0.85 -32.44 42.10
C ARG A 374 0.27 -31.53 41.02
N TYR A 375 -1.01 -31.72 40.70
CA TYR A 375 -1.69 -30.90 39.69
C TYR A 375 -1.60 -29.39 40.01
N ASP A 376 -1.68 -29.04 41.31
CA ASP A 376 -1.56 -27.67 41.77
C ASP A 376 -0.13 -27.10 41.75
N GLU A 377 0.90 -27.90 41.48
CA GLU A 377 2.30 -27.46 41.43
C GLU A 377 2.83 -27.29 39.99
N ARG A 378 2.07 -27.74 39.00
CA ARG A 378 2.45 -27.67 37.58
C ARG A 378 2.53 -26.23 37.06
N LEU A 379 3.41 -26.00 36.08
CA LEU A 379 3.62 -24.71 35.42
C LEU A 379 2.32 -24.19 34.79
N LYS A 380 2.09 -22.89 35.02
CA LYS A 380 0.82 -22.23 34.71
C LYS A 380 0.89 -21.20 33.58
N MET A 381 2.08 -20.86 33.09
CA MET A 381 2.24 -19.90 32.00
C MET A 381 1.47 -20.40 30.76
N PRO A 382 0.55 -19.59 30.22
CA PRO A 382 -0.26 -20.00 29.08
C PRO A 382 0.50 -19.87 27.77
N LYS A 383 0.07 -20.60 26.74
CA LYS A 383 0.66 -20.53 25.41
C LYS A 383 0.10 -19.30 24.67
N PHE A 384 0.95 -18.30 24.46
CA PHE A 384 0.57 -17.12 23.69
C PHE A 384 0.55 -17.43 22.18
N PRO A 385 -0.35 -16.80 21.41
CA PRO A 385 -0.51 -17.03 19.99
C PRO A 385 0.55 -16.30 19.14
N LEU A 386 1.82 -16.35 19.56
CA LEU A 386 2.92 -15.60 18.95
C LEU A 386 3.51 -16.35 17.75
N LYS A 387 4.01 -15.58 16.79
CA LYS A 387 4.87 -16.06 15.71
C LYS A 387 6.35 -16.00 16.11
N GLU A 388 7.22 -16.69 15.38
CA GLU A 388 8.66 -16.75 15.67
C GLU A 388 9.35 -15.37 15.63
N ASP A 389 8.95 -14.49 14.71
CA ASP A 389 9.41 -13.09 14.66
C ASP A 389 8.97 -12.30 15.90
N GLU A 390 7.70 -12.41 16.29
CA GLU A 390 7.18 -11.79 17.51
C GLU A 390 7.87 -12.33 18.79
N ILE A 391 8.19 -13.63 18.82
CA ILE A 391 8.93 -14.25 19.94
C ILE A 391 10.33 -13.65 20.06
N GLU A 392 11.05 -13.52 18.94
CA GLU A 392 12.37 -12.90 18.93
C GLU A 392 12.32 -11.43 19.37
N GLU A 393 11.37 -10.64 18.86
CA GLU A 393 11.21 -9.24 19.24
C GLU A 393 10.98 -9.09 20.76
N ILE A 394 10.10 -9.93 21.31
CA ILE A 394 9.81 -9.95 22.75
C ILE A 394 11.03 -10.43 23.54
N ALA A 395 11.70 -11.50 23.09
CA ALA A 395 12.89 -12.02 23.77
C ALA A 395 14.01 -10.98 23.77
N THR A 396 14.23 -10.29 22.66
CA THR A 396 15.21 -9.21 22.51
C THR A 396 14.89 -8.07 23.48
N PHE A 397 13.62 -7.66 23.55
CA PHE A 397 13.19 -6.64 24.51
C PHE A 397 13.46 -7.07 25.96
N ILE A 398 13.10 -8.31 26.33
CA ILE A 398 13.32 -8.84 27.69
C ILE A 398 14.81 -8.96 28.03
N LEU A 399 15.64 -9.37 27.07
CA LEU A 399 17.10 -9.40 27.23
C LEU A 399 17.69 -8.00 27.45
N GLY A 400 17.05 -6.97 26.89
CA GLY A 400 17.41 -5.57 27.12
C GLY A 400 16.93 -4.98 28.45
N LEU A 401 16.09 -5.70 29.22
CA LEU A 401 15.67 -5.25 30.56
C LEU A 401 16.79 -5.50 31.57
N THR A 402 17.71 -4.56 31.68
CA THR A 402 18.79 -4.53 32.68
C THR A 402 18.55 -3.41 33.69
N ALA A 403 18.95 -3.60 34.96
CA ALA A 403 18.78 -2.62 36.04
C ALA A 403 19.46 -1.29 35.74
N ASP A 404 20.63 -1.40 35.11
CA ASP A 404 21.44 -0.25 34.79
C ASP A 404 20.77 0.49 33.64
N PRO A 405 20.44 1.78 33.82
CA PRO A 405 20.00 2.59 32.72
C PRO A 405 21.12 2.62 31.66
N PRO A 406 20.79 2.63 30.36
CA PRO A 406 21.79 2.94 29.35
C PRO A 406 22.48 4.26 29.73
N THR A 407 23.80 4.33 29.59
CA THR A 407 24.56 5.56 29.89
C THR A 407 23.91 6.74 29.16
N GLU A 408 23.85 7.91 29.79
CA GLU A 408 23.09 9.08 29.29
C GLU A 408 23.39 9.42 27.81
N GLN A 409 24.64 9.23 27.37
CA GLN A 409 25.08 9.37 25.97
C GLN A 409 24.33 8.48 24.94
N TYR A 410 23.73 7.36 25.37
CA TYR A 410 22.93 6.45 24.53
C TYR A 410 21.42 6.65 24.72
N ILE A 411 21.00 7.52 25.65
CA ILE A 411 19.59 7.88 25.81
C ILE A 411 19.25 8.93 24.75
N TYR A 412 18.37 8.55 23.83
CA TYR A 412 17.87 9.50 22.86
C TYR A 412 16.93 10.51 23.54
N HIS A 413 17.37 11.77 23.63
CA HIS A 413 16.57 12.89 24.12
C HIS A 413 16.03 13.68 22.93
N PRO A 414 14.84 13.33 22.39
CA PRO A 414 14.27 14.07 21.27
C PRO A 414 13.99 15.51 21.67
N ASP A 415 14.23 16.44 20.75
CA ASP A 415 13.68 17.79 20.86
C ASP A 415 12.14 17.72 20.93
N LYS A 416 11.51 18.79 21.40
CA LYS A 416 10.05 18.84 21.59
C LYS A 416 9.26 18.40 20.36
N ARG A 417 9.70 18.77 19.16
CA ARG A 417 9.02 18.39 17.92
C ARG A 417 9.17 16.92 17.62
N THR A 418 10.36 16.38 17.77
CA THR A 418 10.56 14.96 17.58
C THR A 418 9.79 14.13 18.63
N ALA A 419 9.70 14.62 19.87
CA ALA A 419 8.87 14.01 20.91
C ALA A 419 7.37 14.01 20.55
N ASP A 420 6.83 15.14 20.07
CA ASP A 420 5.44 15.23 19.60
C ASP A 420 5.17 14.31 18.39
N ARG A 421 6.17 14.12 17.51
CA ARG A 421 6.09 13.17 16.39
C ARG A 421 5.99 11.73 16.88
N ILE A 422 6.87 11.32 17.79
CA ILE A 422 6.89 9.97 18.37
C ILE A 422 5.58 9.68 19.11
N GLU A 423 5.12 10.61 19.95
CA GLU A 423 3.88 10.44 20.71
C GLU A 423 2.65 10.41 19.78
N GLY A 424 2.60 11.29 18.77
CA GLY A 424 1.53 11.27 17.79
C GLY A 424 1.46 9.97 17.00
N GLU A 425 2.61 9.40 16.62
CA GLU A 425 2.69 8.08 15.97
C GLU A 425 2.09 6.97 16.82
N ARG A 426 2.39 6.98 18.13
CA ARG A 426 1.79 6.06 19.11
C ARG A 426 0.26 6.22 19.16
N LEU A 427 -0.23 7.46 19.14
CA LEU A 427 -1.67 7.77 19.21
C LEU A 427 -2.43 7.42 17.92
N LEU A 428 -1.83 7.65 16.75
CA LEU A 428 -2.39 7.22 15.46
C LEU A 428 -2.64 5.70 15.44
N LYS A 429 -1.71 4.91 15.98
CA LYS A 429 -1.86 3.45 16.16
C LYS A 429 -2.92 3.13 17.22
N LYS A 430 -2.93 3.83 18.35
CA LYS A 430 -3.90 3.61 19.44
C LYS A 430 -5.36 3.76 18.98
N PHE A 431 -5.64 4.78 18.16
CA PHE A 431 -6.98 5.12 17.69
C PHE A 431 -7.29 4.63 16.27
N ASN A 432 -6.37 3.88 15.65
CA ASN A 432 -6.51 3.36 14.28
C ASN A 432 -6.82 4.45 13.24
N CYS A 433 -6.22 5.64 13.39
CA CYS A 433 -6.48 6.75 12.47
C CYS A 433 -6.11 6.37 11.03
N VAL A 434 -5.01 5.60 10.86
CA VAL A 434 -4.52 5.12 9.56
C VAL A 434 -5.49 4.16 8.87
N GLY A 435 -6.34 3.43 9.61
CA GLY A 435 -7.32 2.53 8.99
C GLY A 435 -8.36 3.27 8.13
N CYS A 436 -8.68 4.51 8.50
CA CYS A 436 -9.57 5.40 7.75
C CYS A 436 -8.82 6.37 6.85
N HIS A 437 -7.78 7.01 7.39
CA HIS A 437 -7.13 8.17 6.79
C HIS A 437 -5.82 7.79 6.13
N MET A 438 -5.65 8.27 4.90
CA MET A 438 -4.35 8.24 4.23
C MET A 438 -3.44 9.30 4.85
N MET A 439 -2.33 8.87 5.43
CA MET A 439 -1.33 9.74 6.06
C MET A 439 -0.24 10.13 5.06
N GLU A 440 0.12 9.19 4.18
CA GLU A 440 1.08 9.39 3.09
C GLU A 440 0.49 8.77 1.82
N LEU A 441 0.71 9.42 0.68
CA LEU A 441 0.23 8.96 -0.62
C LEU A 441 1.02 7.76 -1.12
N PRO A 442 0.45 6.98 -2.05
CA PRO A 442 1.25 5.99 -2.75
C PRO A 442 2.33 6.70 -3.57
N LYS A 443 3.54 6.16 -3.49
CA LYS A 443 4.71 6.67 -4.20
C LYS A 443 5.05 5.73 -5.35
N PHE A 444 5.17 6.30 -6.54
CA PHE A 444 5.43 5.58 -7.77
C PHE A 444 6.87 5.82 -8.19
N LYS A 445 7.61 4.75 -8.45
CA LYS A 445 8.92 4.78 -9.11
C LYS A 445 8.71 4.31 -10.54
N TYR A 446 9.03 5.16 -11.51
CA TYR A 446 8.70 4.95 -12.92
C TYR A 446 9.91 5.25 -13.82
N GLY A 447 10.17 4.37 -14.79
CA GLY A 447 11.21 4.57 -15.81
C GLY A 447 10.69 5.40 -16.98
N LEU A 448 11.35 6.50 -17.30
CA LEU A 448 11.04 7.31 -18.48
C LEU A 448 11.57 6.66 -19.76
N PRO A 449 10.91 6.87 -20.92
CA PRO A 449 11.44 6.45 -22.20
C PRO A 449 12.76 7.14 -22.57
N THR A 450 13.62 6.46 -23.32
CA THR A 450 14.80 7.08 -23.93
C THR A 450 14.41 7.88 -25.17
N LYS A 451 15.25 8.87 -25.53
CA LYS A 451 14.97 9.86 -26.59
C LYS A 451 14.41 9.20 -27.86
N THR A 452 13.17 9.52 -28.23
CA THR A 452 12.66 9.31 -29.58
C THR A 452 13.35 10.32 -30.52
N PRO A 453 13.97 9.92 -31.63
CA PRO A 453 14.59 10.86 -32.57
C PRO A 453 13.54 11.87 -33.08
N GLY A 454 13.72 13.16 -32.74
CA GLY A 454 12.83 14.25 -33.15
C GLY A 454 11.84 14.77 -32.10
N LEU A 455 11.80 14.19 -30.89
CA LEU A 455 10.90 14.62 -29.80
C LEU A 455 11.67 14.72 -28.46
N ASP A 456 11.92 15.94 -27.99
CA ASP A 456 12.62 16.24 -26.72
C ASP A 456 11.86 15.84 -25.42
N ASN A 457 10.87 14.95 -25.47
CA ASN A 457 9.83 14.89 -24.44
C ASN A 457 9.72 13.54 -23.72
N GLY A 458 10.53 13.32 -22.68
CA GLY A 458 10.25 12.31 -21.62
C GLY A 458 8.91 12.53 -20.89
N LEU A 459 8.18 13.59 -21.21
CA LEU A 459 6.82 13.89 -20.76
C LEU A 459 5.73 13.07 -21.47
N ALA A 460 5.99 12.57 -22.68
CA ALA A 460 4.99 11.89 -23.51
C ALA A 460 4.53 10.56 -22.88
N GLY A 461 5.46 9.80 -22.29
CA GLY A 461 5.13 8.60 -21.50
C GLY A 461 4.41 8.88 -20.16
N LEU A 462 4.34 10.13 -19.70
CA LEU A 462 3.64 10.55 -18.47
C LEU A 462 2.31 11.27 -18.73
N ILE A 463 2.14 11.97 -19.84
CA ILE A 463 0.97 12.83 -20.13
C ILE A 463 0.26 12.41 -21.43
N GLY A 464 0.78 11.42 -22.14
CA GLY A 464 0.39 11.07 -23.50
C GLY A 464 0.86 12.12 -24.52
N MET A 465 0.75 11.75 -25.80
CA MET A 465 1.07 12.64 -26.91
C MET A 465 -0.09 13.64 -27.15
N PRO A 466 0.16 14.96 -27.21
CA PRO A 466 -0.88 15.94 -27.53
C PRO A 466 -1.52 15.67 -28.90
N LYS A 467 -2.85 15.88 -29.04
CA LYS A 467 -3.57 15.72 -30.32
C LYS A 467 -2.86 16.41 -31.50
N LYS A 468 -2.30 17.61 -31.27
CA LYS A 468 -1.55 18.35 -32.29
C LYS A 468 -0.29 17.62 -32.76
N ASP A 469 0.37 16.90 -31.87
CA ASP A 469 1.63 16.21 -32.14
C ASP A 469 1.35 14.84 -32.79
N ILE A 470 0.27 14.16 -32.39
CA ILE A 470 -0.26 12.97 -33.10
C ILE A 470 -0.63 13.34 -34.55
N ILE A 471 -1.38 14.44 -34.74
CA ILE A 471 -1.74 14.93 -36.07
C ILE A 471 -0.50 15.36 -36.85
N SER A 472 0.46 16.01 -36.19
CA SER A 472 1.72 16.41 -36.82
C SER A 472 2.53 15.19 -37.30
N TRP A 473 2.66 14.15 -36.48
CA TRP A 473 3.33 12.91 -36.86
C TRP A 473 2.58 12.18 -37.98
N LEU A 474 1.25 12.06 -37.89
CA LEU A 474 0.43 11.45 -38.93
C LEU A 474 0.56 12.20 -40.25
N ASN A 475 0.57 13.53 -40.22
CA ASN A 475 0.78 14.36 -41.42
C ASN A 475 2.20 14.20 -41.98
N THR A 476 3.21 14.16 -41.12
CA THR A 476 4.62 14.01 -41.53
C THR A 476 4.88 12.66 -42.20
N ASN A 477 4.18 11.62 -41.76
CA ASN A 477 4.33 10.25 -42.27
C ASN A 477 3.20 9.82 -43.21
N ARG A 478 2.28 10.74 -43.54
CA ARG A 478 1.01 10.46 -44.24
C ARG A 478 1.22 9.75 -45.56
N GLU A 479 2.07 10.31 -46.43
CA GLU A 479 2.27 9.76 -47.77
C GLU A 479 2.83 8.34 -47.74
N LYS A 480 3.78 8.07 -46.84
CA LYS A 480 4.38 6.75 -46.63
C LYS A 480 3.35 5.75 -46.10
N LEU A 481 2.58 6.16 -45.10
CA LEU A 481 1.52 5.34 -44.51
C LEU A 481 0.42 5.00 -45.53
N ILE A 482 0.00 5.95 -46.37
CA ILE A 482 -1.04 5.75 -47.39
C ILE A 482 -0.57 4.81 -48.51
N LYS A 483 0.71 4.89 -48.89
CA LYS A 483 1.33 4.01 -49.89
C LYS A 483 1.61 2.60 -49.36
N GLY A 484 1.46 2.37 -48.05
CA GLY A 484 1.70 1.08 -47.41
C GLY A 484 3.15 0.85 -47.00
N ASP A 485 3.99 1.89 -47.03
CA ASP A 485 5.38 1.81 -46.58
C ASP A 485 5.44 1.65 -45.05
N THR A 486 6.44 0.89 -44.58
CA THR A 486 6.62 0.69 -43.14
C THR A 486 7.23 1.94 -42.51
N VAL A 487 6.50 2.56 -41.57
CA VAL A 487 6.94 3.74 -40.82
C VAL A 487 7.15 3.36 -39.36
N GLU A 488 8.22 3.81 -38.72
CA GLU A 488 8.42 3.60 -37.28
C GLU A 488 7.30 4.31 -36.50
N ILE A 489 6.41 3.54 -35.85
CA ILE A 489 5.27 4.07 -35.09
C ILE A 489 5.72 4.27 -33.63
N PRO A 490 5.74 5.50 -33.10
CA PRO A 490 6.01 5.74 -31.69
C PRO A 490 5.03 4.99 -30.79
N GLU A 491 5.50 4.49 -29.63
CA GLU A 491 4.70 3.72 -28.65
C GLU A 491 3.38 4.45 -28.30
N GLU A 492 3.43 5.78 -28.16
CA GLU A 492 2.24 6.58 -27.82
C GLU A 492 1.19 6.61 -28.94
N ILE A 493 1.61 6.50 -30.21
CA ILE A 493 0.73 6.46 -31.38
C ILE A 493 0.21 5.04 -31.57
N ASP A 494 1.04 4.02 -31.38
CA ASP A 494 0.62 2.62 -31.44
C ASP A 494 -0.51 2.31 -30.44
N VAL A 495 -0.41 2.88 -29.23
CA VAL A 495 -1.49 2.82 -28.21
C VAL A 495 -2.78 3.51 -28.68
N VAL A 496 -2.69 4.65 -29.39
CA VAL A 496 -3.87 5.31 -29.97
C VAL A 496 -4.50 4.41 -31.04
N LEU A 497 -3.68 3.82 -31.90
CA LEU A 497 -4.13 2.97 -33.00
C LEU A 497 -4.79 1.67 -32.50
N TYR A 498 -4.22 1.04 -31.46
CA TYR A 498 -4.78 -0.14 -30.79
C TYR A 498 -6.18 0.12 -30.24
N ASN A 499 -6.39 1.25 -29.56
CA ASN A 499 -7.71 1.63 -29.01
C ASN A 499 -8.71 2.04 -30.11
N MET A 500 -8.23 2.47 -31.29
CA MET A 500 -9.07 2.80 -32.44
C MET A 500 -9.55 1.59 -33.23
N ASN A 501 -9.04 0.38 -32.92
CA ASN A 501 -9.36 -0.83 -33.67
C ASN A 501 -10.86 -1.18 -33.64
N GLU A 502 -11.60 -0.85 -32.57
CA GLU A 502 -13.07 -1.01 -32.54
C GLU A 502 -13.77 -0.05 -33.52
N PHE A 503 -13.35 1.22 -33.54
CA PHE A 503 -13.95 2.26 -34.39
C PHE A 503 -13.65 2.06 -35.88
N ILE A 504 -12.46 1.58 -36.22
CA ILE A 504 -12.04 1.29 -37.60
C ILE A 504 -12.54 -0.10 -38.05
N GLY A 505 -12.73 -1.01 -37.10
CA GLY A 505 -13.10 -2.42 -37.32
C GLY A 505 -14.59 -2.69 -37.55
N GLU A 506 -15.51 -1.83 -37.10
CA GLU A 506 -16.97 -2.01 -37.27
C GLU A 506 -17.39 -2.21 -38.74
N LYS A 507 -16.65 -1.64 -39.70
CA LYS A 507 -16.91 -1.83 -41.14
C LYS A 507 -16.24 -3.06 -41.77
N LEU A 508 -15.42 -3.82 -41.03
CA LEU A 508 -14.54 -4.86 -41.58
C LEU A 508 -14.86 -6.30 -41.12
N LYS A 509 -16.07 -6.56 -40.61
CA LYS A 509 -16.55 -7.92 -40.25
C LYS A 509 -15.53 -8.76 -39.44
N GLY A 510 -14.84 -8.14 -38.48
CA GLY A 510 -13.99 -8.87 -37.51
C GLY A 510 -12.53 -9.15 -37.90
N LYS A 511 -11.99 -8.61 -39.01
CA LYS A 511 -10.53 -8.66 -39.27
C LYS A 511 -9.77 -7.58 -38.49
N LYS A 512 -8.84 -7.99 -37.61
CA LYS A 512 -7.93 -7.09 -36.89
C LYS A 512 -6.90 -6.49 -37.85
N LEU A 513 -6.81 -5.17 -37.92
CA LEU A 513 -5.79 -4.44 -38.68
C LEU A 513 -4.47 -4.39 -37.90
N THR A 514 -3.34 -4.36 -38.60
CA THR A 514 -2.02 -4.08 -37.99
C THR A 514 -1.89 -2.59 -37.66
N PRO A 515 -1.00 -2.20 -36.72
CA PRO A 515 -0.75 -0.80 -36.40
C PRO A 515 -0.45 0.07 -37.63
N GLN A 516 0.34 -0.42 -38.58
CA GLN A 516 0.63 0.26 -39.85
C GLN A 516 -0.65 0.53 -40.67
N GLN A 517 -1.53 -0.48 -40.77
CA GLN A 517 -2.79 -0.35 -41.50
C GLN A 517 -3.78 0.59 -40.80
N GLN A 518 -3.76 0.63 -39.48
CA GLN A 518 -4.56 1.57 -38.68
C GLN A 518 -4.03 3.00 -38.86
N ALA A 519 -2.71 3.20 -38.79
CA ALA A 519 -2.05 4.49 -39.02
C ALA A 519 -2.34 5.02 -40.42
N ALA A 520 -2.25 4.15 -41.44
CA ALA A 520 -2.60 4.44 -42.82
C ALA A 520 -4.05 4.91 -42.97
N LYS A 521 -5.02 4.17 -42.42
CA LYS A 521 -6.43 4.58 -42.44
C LYS A 521 -6.68 5.89 -41.70
N LEU A 522 -5.99 6.12 -40.60
CA LEU A 522 -6.11 7.37 -39.85
C LEU A 522 -5.53 8.55 -40.63
N ALA A 523 -4.40 8.35 -41.31
CA ALA A 523 -3.82 9.33 -42.22
C ALA A 523 -4.75 9.65 -43.41
N GLN A 524 -5.44 8.64 -43.97
CA GLN A 524 -6.48 8.82 -45.00
C GLN A 524 -7.73 9.57 -44.50
N LEU A 525 -8.11 9.38 -43.22
CA LEU A 525 -9.22 10.12 -42.62
C LEU A 525 -8.85 11.60 -42.34
N ILE A 526 -7.57 11.87 -42.03
CA ILE A 526 -7.04 13.22 -41.86
C ILE A 526 -6.88 13.91 -43.22
N GLU A 527 -6.55 13.18 -44.28
CA GLU A 527 -6.59 13.66 -45.67
C GLU A 527 -7.98 14.15 -46.08
N ALA A 528 -9.02 13.38 -45.74
CA ALA A 528 -10.41 13.73 -46.03
C ALA A 528 -10.89 15.02 -45.32
N LYS A 529 -10.12 15.56 -44.36
CA LYS A 529 -10.33 16.91 -43.77
C LYS A 529 -10.32 18.01 -44.83
N TYR A 530 -9.70 17.78 -45.97
CA TYR A 530 -9.68 18.72 -47.08
C TYR A 530 -10.84 18.53 -48.08
N GLN A 531 -11.77 17.59 -47.85
CA GLN A 531 -12.90 17.33 -48.77
C GLN A 531 -14.29 17.05 -48.11
N ASP A 532 -14.41 16.61 -46.84
CA ASP A 532 -15.74 16.36 -46.22
C ASP A 532 -15.77 16.59 -44.68
N ASN A 533 -16.57 17.57 -44.22
CA ASN A 533 -16.71 17.96 -42.81
C ASN A 533 -17.29 16.87 -41.88
N ARG A 534 -18.11 15.94 -42.37
CA ARG A 534 -18.80 14.95 -41.50
C ARG A 534 -17.87 13.89 -40.91
N ARG A 535 -16.76 13.55 -41.57
CA ARG A 535 -15.80 12.53 -41.08
C ARG A 535 -14.85 13.10 -40.02
N TYR A 536 -14.50 14.38 -40.15
CA TYR A 536 -13.71 15.10 -39.16
C TYR A 536 -14.46 15.26 -37.84
N ASP A 537 -15.77 15.53 -37.88
CA ASP A 537 -16.62 15.60 -36.69
C ASP A 537 -16.76 14.25 -35.99
N LYS A 538 -16.78 13.13 -36.73
CA LYS A 538 -16.77 11.78 -36.14
C LYS A 538 -15.43 11.45 -35.46
N LEU A 539 -14.30 11.87 -36.03
CA LEU A 539 -12.99 11.71 -35.40
C LEU A 539 -12.87 12.57 -34.14
N ASN A 540 -13.38 13.81 -34.16
CA ASN A 540 -13.48 14.66 -32.98
C ASN A 540 -14.42 14.07 -31.91
N ALA A 541 -15.56 13.50 -32.32
CA ALA A 541 -16.49 12.81 -31.44
C ALA A 541 -15.89 11.53 -30.84
N PHE A 542 -15.04 10.80 -31.58
CA PHE A 542 -14.26 9.66 -31.08
C PHE A 542 -13.31 10.09 -29.97
N PHE A 543 -12.47 11.12 -30.21
CA PHE A 543 -11.59 11.67 -29.16
C PHE A 543 -12.36 12.26 -27.97
N ALA A 544 -13.61 12.72 -28.17
CA ALA A 544 -14.48 13.16 -27.08
C ALA A 544 -15.15 12.00 -26.31
N LYS A 545 -15.39 10.85 -26.95
CA LYS A 545 -16.01 9.64 -26.35
C LYS A 545 -15.00 8.71 -25.66
N HIS A 546 -13.71 8.79 -26.00
CA HIS A 546 -12.63 7.99 -25.40
C HIS A 546 -11.64 8.85 -24.58
N PRO A 547 -12.07 9.49 -23.47
CA PRO A 547 -11.27 10.45 -22.70
C PRO A 547 -10.06 9.84 -21.95
N LEU A 548 -9.88 8.51 -22.01
CA LEU A 548 -8.74 7.79 -21.45
C LEU A 548 -7.46 7.92 -22.31
N ILE A 549 -7.60 8.39 -23.56
CA ILE A 549 -6.50 8.82 -24.43
C ILE A 549 -6.37 10.35 -24.23
N LEU A 550 -5.30 10.80 -23.58
CA LEU A 550 -5.21 12.12 -22.93
C LEU A 550 -5.58 13.35 -23.81
N LEU A 551 -6.45 14.21 -23.26
CA LEU A 551 -6.71 15.57 -23.75
C LEU A 551 -5.97 16.59 -22.87
N ALA A 552 -4.93 17.22 -23.43
CA ALA A 552 -4.34 18.43 -22.86
C ALA A 552 -5.31 19.62 -23.03
N GLY A 553 -5.86 20.12 -21.93
CA GLY A 553 -6.50 21.44 -21.88
C GLY A 553 -5.46 22.55 -22.07
N LYS A 554 -5.76 23.52 -22.94
CA LYS A 554 -4.94 24.69 -23.31
C LYS A 554 -4.25 25.36 -22.11
N MET A 555 -2.96 25.64 -22.23
CA MET A 555 -2.32 26.77 -21.55
C MET A 555 -1.65 27.67 -22.58
N GLU A 556 -1.85 28.96 -22.37
CA GLU A 556 -1.40 30.09 -23.18
C GLU A 556 0.12 30.14 -23.29
N SER A 557 0.60 30.37 -24.51
CA SER A 557 1.99 30.56 -24.87
C SER A 557 2.44 31.99 -24.58
N GLY A 558 3.61 32.11 -23.97
CA GLY A 558 4.39 33.34 -23.90
C GLY A 558 5.81 33.02 -23.48
N PHE A 559 6.69 32.77 -24.45
CA PHE A 559 8.11 33.16 -24.56
C PHE A 559 8.83 32.31 -25.63
N TYR A 560 9.41 32.97 -26.64
CA TYR A 560 10.51 32.50 -27.50
C TYR A 560 11.73 33.40 -27.22
N PRO A 561 12.97 32.91 -27.41
CA PRO A 561 13.86 33.54 -28.42
C PRO A 561 14.84 32.54 -29.08
N GLN A 562 14.85 32.33 -30.39
CA GLN A 562 15.53 33.14 -31.43
C GLN A 562 17.08 33.10 -31.48
N PHE A 563 17.77 32.23 -30.73
CA PHE A 563 19.25 32.13 -30.85
C PHE A 563 19.80 30.79 -31.42
N VAL A 564 18.98 29.75 -31.58
CA VAL A 564 19.42 28.44 -32.10
C VAL A 564 19.02 28.21 -33.57
N GLU A 565 18.07 28.99 -34.09
CA GLU A 565 17.60 28.91 -35.48
C GLU A 565 18.63 29.43 -36.51
N GLN A 566 19.59 30.26 -36.10
CA GLN A 566 20.61 30.78 -37.03
C GLN A 566 21.78 29.81 -37.30
N LEU A 567 22.00 28.81 -36.45
CA LEU A 567 23.09 27.81 -36.62
C LEU A 567 22.65 26.59 -37.44
N LEU A 568 21.35 26.28 -37.46
CA LEU A 568 20.80 25.10 -38.15
C LEU A 568 20.34 25.36 -39.59
N ALA A 569 20.36 26.62 -40.04
CA ALA A 569 19.85 27.04 -41.34
C ALA A 569 20.83 26.87 -42.52
N MET A 570 21.95 26.17 -42.37
CA MET A 570 22.86 25.88 -43.49
C MET A 570 22.52 24.54 -44.18
N LYS A 571 21.83 24.58 -45.32
CA LYS A 571 21.79 23.48 -46.32
C LYS A 571 21.96 24.00 -47.76
N LYS A 572 22.45 23.09 -48.63
CA LYS A 572 22.78 23.27 -50.07
C LYS A 572 21.60 23.78 -50.92
N PRO A 573 21.84 24.50 -52.04
CA PRO A 573 20.89 24.64 -53.14
C PRO A 573 20.84 23.37 -54.02
N GLN A 574 19.65 23.09 -54.57
CA GLN A 574 19.34 21.95 -55.45
C GLN A 574 19.76 22.17 -56.91
N SER A 575 20.25 21.12 -57.56
CA SER A 575 20.14 20.92 -59.02
C SER A 575 20.13 19.42 -59.35
N GLY A 576 19.05 18.93 -59.98
CA GLY A 576 18.99 17.70 -60.79
C GLY A 576 19.01 16.34 -60.06
N ASN A 577 17.87 15.63 -60.12
CA ASN A 577 17.57 14.19 -59.94
C ASN A 577 18.40 13.29 -59.00
N THR A 578 17.66 12.46 -58.25
CA THR A 578 18.07 11.38 -57.32
C THR A 578 18.69 11.82 -55.97
N GLU A 579 17.90 11.66 -54.90
CA GLU A 579 18.34 11.62 -53.51
C GLU A 579 19.23 10.40 -53.31
N GLU A 580 20.46 10.50 -52.77
CA GLU A 580 21.13 9.32 -52.18
C GLU A 580 22.31 9.68 -51.25
N LYS A 581 22.51 8.82 -50.24
CA LYS A 581 23.43 8.93 -49.09
C LYS A 581 24.89 8.69 -49.52
N PHE A 582 25.85 9.09 -48.68
CA PHE A 582 27.17 8.44 -48.73
C PHE A 582 27.04 7.03 -48.13
N PHE A 583 27.19 6.00 -48.97
CA PHE A 583 26.92 4.60 -48.63
C PHE A 583 28.15 3.84 -48.13
N ASN A 584 29.36 4.39 -48.27
CA ASN A 584 30.56 3.83 -47.69
C ASN A 584 31.69 4.87 -47.60
N ALA A 585 32.78 4.51 -46.94
CA ALA A 585 33.93 5.37 -46.72
C ALA A 585 34.67 5.73 -48.03
N LEU A 586 34.52 4.92 -49.09
CA LEU A 586 35.10 5.16 -50.41
C LEU A 586 34.43 6.35 -51.13
N ASP A 587 33.11 6.50 -51.00
CA ASP A 587 32.34 7.59 -51.63
C ASP A 587 32.65 8.96 -51.00
N PHE A 588 32.83 8.99 -49.67
CA PHE A 588 33.21 10.20 -48.94
C PHE A 588 34.64 10.64 -49.26
N ALA A 589 35.57 9.68 -49.39
CA ALA A 589 36.95 9.94 -49.80
C ALA A 589 37.03 10.50 -51.24
N ASN A 590 36.18 10.04 -52.15
CA ASN A 590 36.14 10.52 -53.53
C ASN A 590 35.53 11.93 -53.68
N TRP A 591 34.55 12.28 -52.84
CA TRP A 591 33.98 13.64 -52.78
C TRP A 591 34.99 14.70 -52.30
N LEU A 592 35.79 14.38 -51.29
CA LEU A 592 36.87 15.26 -50.79
C LEU A 592 37.96 15.49 -51.86
N LYS A 593 38.32 14.45 -52.62
CA LYS A 593 39.27 14.55 -53.74
C LYS A 593 38.75 15.41 -54.91
N ALA A 594 37.44 15.43 -55.15
CA ALA A 594 36.82 16.19 -56.23
C ALA A 594 36.78 17.71 -55.96
N ILE A 595 36.52 18.13 -54.72
CA ILE A 595 36.49 19.56 -54.32
C ILE A 595 37.88 20.21 -54.40
N ALA A 596 38.94 19.43 -54.17
CA ALA A 596 40.32 19.91 -54.16
C ALA A 596 40.93 20.14 -55.56
N LYS A 597 40.40 19.52 -56.62
CA LYS A 597 41.08 19.42 -57.92
C LYS A 597 40.63 20.39 -59.01
N LYS A 598 39.40 20.96 -58.97
CA LYS A 598 38.95 22.03 -59.88
C LYS A 598 37.74 22.78 -59.27
N PRO A 599 37.84 24.10 -59.02
CA PRO A 599 36.76 24.86 -58.39
C PRO A 599 35.60 25.09 -59.38
N HIS A 600 34.55 24.30 -59.26
CA HIS A 600 33.32 24.48 -60.05
C HIS A 600 32.45 25.60 -59.45
N PRO A 601 31.76 26.45 -60.25
CA PRO A 601 30.96 27.58 -59.75
C PRO A 601 29.93 27.18 -58.69
N ALA A 602 29.36 25.98 -58.81
CA ALA A 602 28.37 25.42 -57.87
C ALA A 602 28.89 25.17 -56.43
N HIS A 603 30.20 25.24 -56.20
CA HIS A 603 30.82 24.97 -54.89
C HIS A 603 31.57 26.18 -54.29
N GLN A 604 31.53 27.35 -54.93
CA GLN A 604 32.24 28.54 -54.45
C GLN A 604 31.79 28.99 -53.05
N GLY A 605 30.50 28.86 -52.72
CA GLY A 605 29.97 29.22 -51.40
C GLY A 605 30.44 28.31 -50.26
N GLN A 606 30.75 27.04 -50.53
CA GLN A 606 31.30 26.11 -49.54
C GLN A 606 32.83 26.26 -49.42
N LEU A 607 33.52 26.52 -50.54
CA LEU A 607 34.95 26.82 -50.57
C LEU A 607 35.30 28.14 -49.87
N ARG A 608 34.42 29.16 -49.94
CA ARG A 608 34.57 30.42 -49.18
C ARG A 608 34.47 30.20 -47.66
N LYS A 609 33.50 29.40 -47.20
CA LYS A 609 33.36 29.03 -45.78
C LYS A 609 34.48 28.15 -45.24
N LEU A 610 35.03 27.24 -46.05
CA LEU A 610 36.19 26.43 -45.66
C LEU A 610 37.49 27.25 -45.58
N ARG A 611 37.62 28.31 -46.40
CA ARG A 611 38.70 29.30 -46.30
C ARG A 611 38.57 30.22 -45.08
N GLU A 612 37.35 30.67 -44.77
CA GLU A 612 37.06 31.45 -43.55
C GLU A 612 37.32 30.66 -42.25
N LEU A 613 37.40 29.32 -42.33
CA LEU A 613 37.72 28.39 -41.23
C LEU A 613 39.19 27.88 -41.23
N GLY A 614 40.05 28.39 -42.11
CA GLY A 614 41.51 28.15 -42.07
C GLY A 614 42.02 26.79 -42.59
N VAL A 615 41.21 26.00 -43.30
CA VAL A 615 41.62 24.67 -43.83
C VAL A 615 42.13 24.80 -45.28
N ASN A 616 43.31 24.25 -45.59
CA ASN A 616 43.89 24.30 -46.94
C ASN A 616 43.62 23.02 -47.77
N THR A 617 43.83 23.13 -49.08
CA THR A 617 43.50 22.11 -50.08
C THR A 617 44.33 20.81 -49.95
N ASP A 618 45.49 20.87 -49.30
CA ASP A 618 46.47 19.78 -49.25
C ASP A 618 46.16 18.78 -48.12
N GLN A 619 45.62 19.27 -47.01
CA GLN A 619 45.14 18.44 -45.89
C GLN A 619 43.93 17.57 -46.28
N ILE A 620 43.13 18.02 -47.24
CA ILE A 620 41.94 17.31 -47.75
C ILE A 620 42.35 16.08 -48.58
N GLN A 621 43.51 16.09 -49.24
CA GLN A 621 43.94 14.97 -50.10
C GLN A 621 44.52 13.78 -49.30
N LYS A 622 45.19 14.02 -48.16
CA LYS A 622 45.79 12.95 -47.32
C LYS A 622 44.75 12.05 -46.66
N LEU A 623 43.64 12.61 -46.18
CA LEU A 623 42.58 11.88 -45.48
C LEU A 623 41.85 10.85 -46.39
N ALA A 624 41.79 11.13 -47.69
CA ALA A 624 41.08 10.30 -48.66
C ALA A 624 41.89 9.11 -49.19
N LYS A 625 43.17 8.95 -48.79
CA LYS A 625 44.04 7.85 -49.26
C LYS A 625 43.96 6.61 -48.36
N SER A 626 43.88 6.75 -47.04
CA SER A 626 43.92 5.63 -46.08
C SER A 626 42.68 4.73 -46.04
N ILE A 627 41.60 5.12 -46.71
CA ILE A 627 40.30 4.46 -46.63
C ILE A 627 40.13 3.38 -47.74
N VAL A 628 41.00 3.37 -48.74
CA VAL A 628 40.86 2.56 -49.96
C VAL A 628 41.46 1.14 -49.83
N ASP A 629 42.33 0.86 -48.86
CA ASP A 629 43.22 -0.32 -48.87
C ASP A 629 42.70 -1.60 -48.13
N GLY A 630 41.46 -2.07 -48.42
CA GLY A 630 40.61 -3.02 -47.61
C GLY A 630 40.95 -4.53 -47.35
N LYS A 631 40.25 -5.16 -46.37
CA LYS A 631 40.50 -6.55 -45.83
C LYS A 631 39.22 -7.43 -45.45
N TYR A 632 38.75 -8.35 -46.34
CA TYR A 632 38.22 -9.79 -46.21
C TYR A 632 36.73 -10.34 -45.98
N LYS A 633 36.43 -11.63 -46.43
CA LYS A 633 35.15 -12.48 -46.65
C LYS A 633 35.20 -14.05 -46.24
N THR A 634 34.20 -14.96 -46.55
CA THR A 634 33.57 -16.24 -45.88
C THR A 634 33.75 -17.78 -46.34
N LYS A 635 33.46 -18.85 -45.46
CA LYS A 635 32.61 -20.18 -45.52
C LYS A 635 33.12 -21.72 -45.32
N THR A 636 32.40 -22.57 -44.48
CA THR A 636 32.00 -24.10 -44.39
C THR A 636 32.81 -25.31 -43.73
N ILE A 637 32.16 -26.34 -43.07
CA ILE A 637 32.71 -27.49 -42.19
C ILE A 637 31.92 -28.89 -42.18
N ALA A 638 32.51 -30.06 -41.75
CA ALA A 638 31.91 -31.40 -41.30
C ALA A 638 32.71 -32.24 -40.19
N PHE A 639 32.18 -33.30 -39.50
CA PHE A 639 32.53 -33.92 -38.13
C PHE A 639 32.85 -35.45 -38.01
N ILE A 640 33.61 -35.94 -36.96
CA ILE A 640 33.61 -37.27 -36.20
C ILE A 640 34.34 -37.10 -34.80
N ASN A 641 34.49 -38.08 -33.88
CA ASN A 641 33.71 -38.45 -32.67
C ASN A 641 34.50 -39.53 -31.84
N ASN A 642 34.96 -39.23 -30.60
CA ASN A 642 35.20 -40.09 -29.40
C ASN A 642 36.46 -39.75 -28.58
N ALA A 643 36.37 -40.08 -27.30
CA ALA A 643 37.16 -39.61 -26.18
C ALA A 643 38.16 -40.65 -25.67
N ASP A 644 39.43 -40.24 -25.55
CA ASP A 644 40.33 -40.46 -24.41
C ASP A 644 41.65 -39.79 -24.78
N ASP A 645 41.87 -38.53 -24.35
CA ASP A 645 43.20 -37.90 -24.33
C ASP A 645 43.14 -36.60 -23.49
N LYS A 646 43.68 -36.63 -22.27
CA LYS A 646 43.83 -35.44 -21.41
C LYS A 646 44.99 -34.54 -21.88
N GLU A 647 45.99 -35.09 -22.56
CA GLU A 647 47.09 -34.32 -23.16
C GLU A 647 46.62 -33.51 -24.38
N ALA A 648 45.64 -34.01 -25.13
CA ALA A 648 45.08 -33.29 -26.27
C ALA A 648 44.19 -32.09 -25.87
N ALA A 649 43.91 -31.90 -24.57
CA ALA A 649 43.15 -30.78 -24.04
C ALA A 649 44.01 -29.54 -23.71
N GLU A 650 45.29 -29.75 -23.39
CA GLU A 650 46.24 -28.67 -23.11
C GLU A 650 46.88 -28.16 -24.40
N SER A 651 46.89 -28.95 -25.48
CA SER A 651 47.37 -28.59 -26.81
C SER A 651 46.33 -27.94 -27.73
N ILE A 652 45.20 -27.49 -27.18
CA ILE A 652 44.08 -26.89 -27.95
C ILE A 652 44.42 -25.45 -28.34
N GLU A 653 44.69 -25.23 -29.62
CA GLU A 653 44.94 -23.89 -30.18
C GLU A 653 43.75 -23.32 -30.97
N GLU A 654 42.78 -24.14 -31.38
CA GLU A 654 41.60 -23.68 -32.11
C GLU A 654 40.29 -24.34 -31.63
N VAL A 655 39.25 -23.50 -31.44
CA VAL A 655 37.93 -23.89 -30.93
C VAL A 655 36.85 -23.39 -31.88
N GLU A 656 35.96 -24.30 -32.31
CA GLU A 656 34.86 -24.01 -33.22
C GLU A 656 33.51 -24.54 -32.69
N ILE A 657 32.48 -23.69 -32.67
CA ILE A 657 31.13 -23.98 -32.10
C ILE A 657 30.15 -24.24 -33.24
N ILE A 658 29.56 -25.44 -33.32
CA ILE A 658 28.89 -25.85 -34.58
C ILE A 658 27.35 -25.92 -34.50
N ALA A 659 26.70 -25.85 -33.33
CA ALA A 659 25.25 -25.62 -33.28
C ALA A 659 24.73 -25.15 -31.90
N PRO A 660 24.01 -24.01 -31.80
CA PRO A 660 23.51 -23.48 -30.51
C PRO A 660 22.06 -23.89 -30.18
N ARG A 661 21.37 -24.70 -31.01
CA ARG A 661 19.90 -24.79 -30.92
C ARG A 661 19.35 -25.80 -29.91
N ARG A 662 20.04 -26.89 -29.50
CA ARG A 662 19.51 -27.88 -28.51
C ARG A 662 20.54 -28.61 -27.61
N LYS A 663 21.82 -28.72 -28.01
CA LYS A 663 22.99 -29.20 -27.21
C LYS A 663 24.21 -28.41 -27.71
N MET A 664 25.15 -28.00 -26.86
CA MET A 664 26.34 -27.26 -27.32
C MET A 664 27.41 -28.27 -27.77
N LEU A 665 27.68 -28.30 -29.07
CA LEU A 665 28.74 -29.12 -29.69
C LEU A 665 29.95 -28.23 -29.95
N VAL A 666 31.07 -28.55 -29.31
CA VAL A 666 32.35 -27.85 -29.48
C VAL A 666 33.31 -28.81 -30.17
N LYS A 667 33.92 -28.37 -31.27
CA LYS A 667 35.10 -29.01 -31.86
C LYS A 667 36.36 -28.35 -31.33
N LEU A 668 37.30 -29.19 -30.91
CA LEU A 668 38.61 -28.82 -30.41
C LEU A 668 39.63 -29.46 -31.35
N PHE A 669 40.65 -28.70 -31.76
CA PHE A 669 41.77 -29.20 -32.56
C PHE A 669 43.01 -29.27 -31.67
N ASP A 670 43.75 -30.38 -31.71
CA ASP A 670 45.09 -30.46 -31.11
C ASP A 670 46.15 -29.85 -32.04
N ASN A 671 47.38 -29.73 -31.53
CA ASN A 671 48.57 -29.23 -32.22
C ASN A 671 49.04 -30.07 -33.44
N GLN A 672 48.36 -31.19 -33.74
CA GLN A 672 48.61 -32.03 -34.92
C GLN A 672 47.42 -32.04 -35.90
N GLY A 673 46.37 -31.25 -35.65
CA GLY A 673 45.21 -31.11 -36.52
C GLY A 673 44.13 -32.18 -36.36
N LYS A 674 44.15 -32.97 -35.27
CA LYS A 674 43.16 -34.02 -35.01
C LYS A 674 41.91 -33.45 -34.30
N ILE A 675 40.71 -33.90 -34.70
CA ILE A 675 39.42 -33.39 -34.19
C ILE A 675 39.01 -34.13 -32.91
N ILE A 676 38.82 -33.39 -31.82
CA ILE A 676 38.21 -33.88 -30.57
C ILE A 676 36.86 -33.20 -30.37
N VAL A 677 35.79 -33.99 -30.20
CA VAL A 677 34.42 -33.49 -30.05
C VAL A 677 33.96 -33.67 -28.61
N ALA A 678 33.61 -32.57 -27.95
CA ALA A 678 33.00 -32.59 -26.61
C ALA A 678 31.54 -32.11 -26.66
N MET A 679 30.65 -32.85 -26.00
CA MET A 679 29.22 -32.55 -25.94
C MET A 679 28.85 -31.97 -24.56
N LEU A 680 28.44 -30.69 -24.51
CA LEU A 680 28.00 -30.05 -23.26
C LEU A 680 26.47 -30.12 -23.14
N ASN A 681 26.00 -30.84 -22.11
CA ASN A 681 24.58 -31.04 -21.84
C ASN A 681 24.11 -30.15 -20.66
N ILE A 682 23.16 -29.24 -20.90
CA ILE A 682 22.69 -28.21 -19.93
C ILE A 682 21.31 -28.57 -19.33
N LYS A 683 20.91 -29.84 -19.33
CA LYS A 683 19.68 -30.28 -18.64
C LYS A 683 19.87 -31.62 -17.96
N GLU A 684 19.27 -31.75 -16.78
CA GLU A 684 18.70 -33.04 -16.40
C GLU A 684 17.36 -32.87 -15.65
N LYS A 685 16.35 -33.60 -16.13
CA LYS A 685 15.23 -34.14 -15.34
C LYS A 685 15.56 -35.64 -15.18
N GLU A 686 15.47 -36.17 -13.97
CA GLU A 686 15.80 -37.55 -13.61
C GLU A 686 15.04 -38.62 -14.43
N LYS A 687 15.75 -39.66 -14.93
CA LYS A 687 15.60 -41.06 -14.47
C LYS A 687 16.50 -42.06 -15.24
N LYS A 688 17.21 -42.88 -14.44
CA LYS A 688 17.75 -44.26 -14.63
C LYS A 688 19.12 -44.50 -15.32
N LYS A 689 20.03 -44.94 -14.44
CA LYS A 689 21.06 -46.02 -14.48
C LYS A 689 22.24 -45.94 -15.47
N GLU A 690 23.40 -45.76 -14.82
CA GLU A 690 24.74 -46.33 -15.04
C GLU A 690 25.66 -45.85 -16.18
N ARG A 691 26.83 -45.39 -15.71
CA ARG A 691 28.17 -45.28 -16.34
C ARG A 691 28.34 -44.36 -17.56
N SER A 692 28.60 -43.09 -17.29
CA SER A 692 29.86 -42.42 -17.70
C SER A 692 29.95 -41.02 -17.07
N GLY A 693 30.51 -40.97 -15.86
CA GLY A 693 31.05 -39.73 -15.32
C GLY A 693 32.36 -39.39 -16.04
N ASN A 694 32.41 -38.29 -16.79
CA ASN A 694 33.63 -37.50 -17.04
C ASN A 694 33.44 -36.20 -17.87
N PHE A 695 32.32 -36.00 -18.57
CA PHE A 695 32.17 -34.82 -19.46
C PHE A 695 31.87 -33.48 -18.75
N LYS A 696 31.14 -33.51 -17.62
CA LYS A 696 30.68 -32.29 -16.92
C LYS A 696 31.81 -31.59 -16.17
N THR A 697 32.77 -32.37 -15.69
CA THR A 697 33.97 -31.92 -14.97
C THR A 697 34.98 -31.29 -15.93
N PHE A 698 35.14 -31.87 -17.13
CA PHE A 698 36.06 -31.36 -18.16
C PHE A 698 35.65 -29.98 -18.69
N GLY A 699 34.37 -29.75 -18.99
CA GLY A 699 33.90 -28.45 -19.50
C GLY A 699 33.98 -27.29 -18.51
N LYS A 700 33.77 -27.57 -17.22
CA LYS A 700 33.95 -26.57 -16.15
C LYS A 700 35.45 -26.26 -15.94
N TRP A 701 36.30 -27.29 -15.97
CA TRP A 701 37.74 -27.15 -15.88
C TRP A 701 38.33 -26.37 -17.08
N LEU A 702 37.86 -26.63 -18.30
CA LEU A 702 38.31 -25.94 -19.53
C LEU A 702 38.03 -24.43 -19.49
N ILE A 703 36.85 -24.04 -19.01
CA ILE A 703 36.48 -22.63 -18.81
C ILE A 703 37.30 -22.02 -17.68
N GLU A 704 37.58 -22.76 -16.60
CA GLU A 704 38.34 -22.23 -15.46
C GLU A 704 39.85 -22.10 -15.72
N LYS A 705 40.46 -22.96 -16.55
CA LYS A 705 41.92 -23.03 -16.71
C LYS A 705 42.48 -22.53 -18.04
N ASN A 706 41.68 -22.41 -19.11
CA ASN A 706 42.16 -21.98 -20.43
C ASN A 706 41.60 -20.58 -20.81
N GLN A 707 42.49 -19.58 -20.83
CA GLN A 707 42.16 -18.17 -21.09
C GLN A 707 41.71 -17.93 -22.55
N PHE A 708 42.24 -18.70 -23.50
CA PHE A 708 41.88 -18.60 -24.91
C PHE A 708 40.45 -19.10 -25.17
N ALA A 709 40.06 -20.20 -24.54
CA ALA A 709 38.68 -20.72 -24.59
C ALA A 709 37.67 -19.72 -23.98
N ARG A 710 38.02 -19.03 -22.87
CA ARG A 710 37.19 -17.95 -22.30
C ARG A 710 36.98 -16.80 -23.27
N GLU A 711 38.05 -16.29 -23.89
CA GLU A 711 37.97 -15.14 -24.80
C GLU A 711 37.23 -15.48 -26.10
N LYS A 712 37.33 -16.71 -26.63
CA LYS A 712 36.51 -17.15 -27.78
C LYS A 712 35.03 -17.36 -27.42
N ILE A 713 34.72 -17.85 -26.21
CA ILE A 713 33.32 -17.91 -25.71
C ILE A 713 32.75 -16.49 -25.55
N LYS A 714 33.55 -15.56 -25.02
CA LYS A 714 33.20 -14.13 -24.92
C LYS A 714 32.91 -13.53 -26.30
N LYS A 715 33.72 -13.87 -27.31
CA LYS A 715 33.53 -13.45 -28.71
C LYS A 715 32.30 -14.08 -29.38
N ALA A 716 32.01 -15.36 -29.09
CA ALA A 716 30.79 -16.03 -29.55
C ALA A 716 29.53 -15.43 -28.92
N ILE A 717 29.61 -15.02 -27.65
CA ILE A 717 28.55 -14.29 -26.94
C ILE A 717 28.39 -12.87 -27.51
N GLU A 718 29.48 -12.19 -27.89
CA GLU A 718 29.43 -10.92 -28.62
C GLU A 718 28.80 -11.06 -30.03
N GLU A 719 29.01 -12.20 -30.69
CA GLU A 719 28.35 -12.52 -31.96
C GLU A 719 26.86 -12.85 -31.79
N GLU A 720 26.47 -13.50 -30.69
CA GLU A 720 25.08 -13.68 -30.30
C GLU A 720 24.42 -12.32 -30.02
N ASN A 721 25.11 -11.40 -29.33
CA ASN A 721 24.70 -9.99 -29.14
C ASN A 721 24.53 -9.25 -30.48
N LYS A 722 25.47 -9.40 -31.41
CA LYS A 722 25.35 -8.85 -32.77
C LYS A 722 24.17 -9.47 -33.54
N ARG A 723 23.83 -10.73 -33.27
CA ARG A 723 22.70 -11.44 -33.87
C ARG A 723 21.36 -10.97 -33.31
N PHE A 724 21.29 -10.68 -32.01
CA PHE A 724 20.12 -10.04 -31.39
C PHE A 724 19.92 -8.63 -31.96
N SER A 725 20.97 -7.81 -32.03
CA SER A 725 20.96 -6.49 -32.67
C SER A 725 20.58 -6.55 -34.17
N LYS A 726 20.87 -7.64 -34.89
CA LYS A 726 20.44 -7.85 -36.30
C LYS A 726 19.01 -8.38 -36.47
N LYS A 727 18.47 -9.13 -35.51
CA LYS A 727 17.04 -9.54 -35.51
C LYS A 727 16.14 -8.34 -35.21
N ASP A 728 16.60 -7.49 -34.30
CA ASP A 728 15.99 -6.22 -33.91
C ASP A 728 15.90 -5.24 -35.09
N LYS A 729 17.03 -5.02 -35.80
CA LYS A 729 17.08 -4.24 -37.06
C LYS A 729 16.24 -4.80 -38.23
N LYS A 730 15.69 -6.02 -38.11
CA LYS A 730 14.84 -6.67 -39.12
C LYS A 730 13.39 -6.88 -38.65
N GLY A 731 13.01 -6.36 -37.47
CA GLY A 731 11.65 -6.45 -36.94
C GLY A 731 11.14 -7.87 -36.67
N LYS A 732 12.02 -8.82 -36.30
CA LYS A 732 11.62 -10.19 -35.94
C LYS A 732 11.54 -10.36 -34.43
N THR A 733 10.36 -10.73 -33.93
CA THR A 733 10.06 -10.95 -32.50
C THR A 733 11.05 -11.91 -31.84
N LEU A 734 11.54 -11.54 -30.65
CA LEU A 734 12.36 -12.42 -29.81
C LEU A 734 11.60 -13.69 -29.45
N THR A 735 12.31 -14.82 -29.39
CA THR A 735 11.72 -16.10 -28.95
C THR A 735 12.02 -16.35 -27.48
N LYS A 736 11.20 -17.17 -26.81
CA LYS A 736 11.44 -17.65 -25.43
C LYS A 736 12.89 -18.04 -25.10
N LYS A 737 13.61 -18.64 -26.05
CA LYS A 737 15.02 -19.02 -25.88
C LYS A 737 15.97 -17.82 -25.89
N ASP A 738 15.64 -16.80 -26.68
CA ASP A 738 16.38 -15.55 -26.77
C ASP A 738 16.26 -14.79 -25.44
N VAL A 739 15.08 -14.77 -24.82
CA VAL A 739 14.82 -14.14 -23.51
C VAL A 739 15.52 -14.88 -22.36
N GLU A 740 15.45 -16.21 -22.32
CA GLU A 740 16.15 -17.03 -21.31
C GLU A 740 17.67 -16.85 -21.39
N ALA A 741 18.22 -16.67 -22.60
CA ALA A 741 19.65 -16.41 -22.81
C ALA A 741 20.09 -15.03 -22.28
N ILE A 742 19.31 -13.97 -22.54
CA ILE A 742 19.59 -12.61 -22.05
C ILE A 742 19.59 -12.57 -20.51
N LEU A 743 18.63 -13.22 -19.87
CA LEU A 743 18.54 -13.27 -18.40
C LEU A 743 19.67 -14.11 -17.77
N SER A 744 20.08 -15.20 -18.42
CA SER A 744 21.24 -16.00 -18.00
C SER A 744 22.55 -15.19 -18.12
N PHE A 745 22.67 -14.40 -19.19
CA PHE A 745 23.81 -13.51 -19.42
C PHE A 745 23.94 -12.42 -18.35
N LEU A 746 22.85 -11.71 -18.02
CA LEU A 746 22.85 -10.65 -16.99
C LEU A 746 23.23 -11.19 -15.60
N LYS A 747 22.84 -12.44 -15.28
CA LYS A 747 23.25 -13.12 -14.03
C LYS A 747 24.75 -13.41 -13.99
N ILE A 748 25.34 -13.85 -15.11
CA ILE A 748 26.78 -14.14 -15.21
C ILE A 748 27.59 -12.83 -15.14
N ALA A 749 27.20 -11.80 -15.89
CA ALA A 749 27.88 -10.50 -15.88
C ALA A 749 27.91 -9.85 -14.49
N LYS A 750 26.84 -10.02 -13.70
CA LYS A 750 26.77 -9.56 -12.30
C LYS A 750 27.67 -10.37 -11.36
N LYS A 751 27.72 -11.69 -11.52
CA LYS A 751 28.59 -12.58 -10.74
C LYS A 751 30.07 -12.28 -10.97
N GLU A 752 30.43 -11.95 -12.22
CA GLU A 752 31.79 -11.65 -12.65
C GLU A 752 32.15 -10.15 -12.60
N LYS A 753 31.29 -9.31 -12.01
CA LYS A 753 31.49 -7.85 -11.83
C LYS A 753 31.81 -7.05 -13.11
N TRP A 754 31.20 -7.40 -14.24
CA TRP A 754 31.43 -6.69 -15.51
C TRP A 754 30.79 -5.29 -15.52
N ASP A 755 31.33 -4.38 -16.35
CA ASP A 755 30.75 -3.05 -16.55
C ASP A 755 29.47 -3.13 -17.42
N ILE A 756 28.34 -3.23 -16.72
CA ILE A 756 27.01 -3.39 -17.32
C ILE A 756 26.63 -2.17 -18.17
N LYS A 757 27.11 -0.95 -17.87
CA LYS A 757 26.82 0.25 -18.69
C LYS A 757 27.45 0.17 -20.07
N LYS A 758 28.67 -0.37 -20.16
CA LYS A 758 29.41 -0.54 -21.42
C LYS A 758 28.85 -1.68 -22.28
N LEU A 759 28.26 -2.69 -21.63
CA LEU A 759 27.52 -3.76 -22.29
C LEU A 759 26.15 -3.27 -22.81
N ALA A 760 25.46 -2.45 -22.02
CA ALA A 760 24.17 -1.86 -22.34
C ALA A 760 24.20 -0.94 -23.57
N SER A 761 25.30 -0.21 -23.81
CA SER A 761 25.47 0.63 -25.01
C SER A 761 25.42 -0.13 -26.35
N SER A 762 25.39 -1.47 -26.32
CA SER A 762 25.27 -2.36 -27.49
C SER A 762 23.82 -2.73 -27.81
N PHE A 763 22.89 -2.54 -26.86
CA PHE A 763 21.45 -2.76 -27.03
C PHE A 763 20.80 -1.41 -27.32
N SER A 764 20.62 -1.11 -28.59
CA SER A 764 20.09 0.16 -29.04
C SER A 764 18.63 0.02 -29.45
N ASP A 765 17.73 -0.43 -28.56
CA ASP A 765 16.29 -0.27 -28.82
C ASP A 765 15.36 -0.55 -27.62
N GLU A 766 14.26 0.22 -27.54
CA GLU A 766 13.15 0.04 -26.59
C GLU A 766 12.27 -1.18 -26.93
N SER A 767 12.42 -1.73 -28.15
CA SER A 767 11.71 -2.92 -28.67
C SER A 767 11.84 -4.16 -27.78
N LEU A 768 12.94 -4.30 -27.05
CA LEU A 768 13.24 -5.48 -26.23
C LEU A 768 12.27 -5.65 -25.05
N LEU A 769 11.85 -4.54 -24.42
CA LEU A 769 10.85 -4.58 -23.34
C LEU A 769 9.45 -4.89 -23.88
N GLN A 770 9.15 -4.40 -25.09
CA GLN A 770 7.90 -4.64 -25.77
C GLN A 770 7.76 -6.11 -26.20
N ASP A 771 8.79 -6.66 -26.84
CA ASP A 771 8.87 -8.08 -27.22
C ASP A 771 8.79 -9.02 -25.99
N LEU A 772 9.50 -8.71 -24.91
CA LEU A 772 9.40 -9.48 -23.65
C LEU A 772 8.00 -9.42 -23.03
N SER A 773 7.37 -8.24 -23.01
CA SER A 773 6.02 -8.03 -22.48
C SER A 773 4.96 -8.76 -23.32
N GLU A 774 5.09 -8.70 -24.65
CA GLU A 774 4.21 -9.36 -25.61
C GLU A 774 4.36 -10.89 -25.58
N GLU A 775 5.58 -11.44 -25.45
CA GLU A 775 5.79 -12.88 -25.27
C GLU A 775 5.24 -13.38 -23.92
N ILE A 776 5.40 -12.61 -22.83
CA ILE A 776 4.81 -12.91 -21.51
C ILE A 776 3.27 -12.89 -21.59
N ALA A 777 2.69 -11.97 -22.38
CA ALA A 777 1.26 -11.86 -22.60
C ALA A 777 0.69 -12.95 -23.55
N ALA A 778 1.47 -13.40 -24.54
CA ALA A 778 1.09 -14.43 -25.50
C ALA A 778 0.99 -15.85 -24.88
N TYR A 779 1.57 -16.08 -23.71
CA TYR A 779 1.54 -17.36 -23.00
C TYR A 779 0.19 -17.63 -22.30
N LYS A 780 -0.88 -17.87 -23.08
CA LYS A 780 -2.24 -18.07 -22.57
C LYS A 780 -2.53 -19.44 -21.93
N LYS A 781 -1.68 -20.47 -22.09
CA LYS A 781 -2.02 -21.86 -21.72
C LYS A 781 -1.30 -22.46 -20.50
N ASN A 782 -0.30 -21.78 -19.91
CA ASN A 782 0.48 -22.37 -18.81
C ASN A 782 0.73 -21.36 -17.69
N VAL A 783 -0.21 -21.32 -16.74
CA VAL A 783 -0.29 -20.35 -15.64
C VAL A 783 0.98 -20.37 -14.78
N THR A 784 1.55 -21.54 -14.48
CA THR A 784 2.75 -21.67 -13.63
C THR A 784 4.00 -21.07 -14.28
N LYS A 785 4.19 -21.27 -15.58
CA LYS A 785 5.32 -20.69 -16.34
C LYS A 785 5.19 -19.19 -16.56
N ARG A 786 3.96 -18.70 -16.77
CA ARG A 786 3.67 -17.26 -16.82
C ARG A 786 4.04 -16.61 -15.48
N ILE A 787 3.68 -17.24 -14.36
CA ILE A 787 4.03 -16.77 -13.01
C ILE A 787 5.55 -16.75 -12.80
N GLU A 788 6.31 -17.78 -13.20
CA GLU A 788 7.78 -17.80 -13.07
C GLU A 788 8.47 -16.70 -13.90
N LEU A 789 8.06 -16.51 -15.16
CA LEU A 789 8.62 -15.47 -16.02
C LEU A 789 8.27 -14.06 -15.54
N THR A 790 7.03 -13.85 -15.06
CA THR A 790 6.63 -12.59 -14.42
C THR A 790 7.46 -12.33 -13.16
N LYS A 791 7.67 -13.33 -12.30
CA LYS A 791 8.53 -13.20 -11.10
C LYS A 791 9.98 -12.85 -11.46
N LEU A 792 10.54 -13.47 -12.51
CA LEU A 792 11.88 -13.19 -13.01
C LEU A 792 12.00 -11.78 -13.59
N PHE A 793 11.01 -11.33 -14.38
CA PHE A 793 10.96 -9.98 -14.92
C PHE A 793 10.85 -8.93 -13.81
N ASP A 794 9.91 -9.11 -12.88
CA ASP A 794 9.70 -8.20 -11.75
C ASP A 794 10.94 -8.14 -10.84
N ALA A 795 11.67 -9.25 -10.66
CA ALA A 795 12.87 -9.30 -9.83
C ALA A 795 14.07 -8.51 -10.41
N ASN A 796 14.12 -8.27 -11.72
CA ASN A 796 15.26 -7.60 -12.40
C ASN A 796 14.83 -6.30 -13.12
N LYS A 797 13.63 -5.77 -12.82
CA LYS A 797 13.02 -4.62 -13.51
C LYS A 797 13.78 -3.31 -13.32
N ASP A 798 14.30 -3.08 -12.12
CA ASP A 798 15.17 -1.95 -11.78
C ASP A 798 16.44 -1.92 -12.66
N GLU A 799 17.03 -3.10 -12.89
CA GLU A 799 18.29 -3.28 -13.62
C GLU A 799 18.06 -3.15 -15.13
N LEU A 800 16.97 -3.74 -15.66
CA LEU A 800 16.56 -3.57 -17.06
C LEU A 800 16.27 -2.11 -17.41
N THR A 801 15.63 -1.36 -16.50
CA THR A 801 15.33 0.07 -16.73
C THR A 801 16.59 0.93 -16.72
N GLN A 802 17.58 0.60 -15.87
CA GLN A 802 18.90 1.26 -15.88
C GLN A 802 19.73 0.91 -17.13
N VAL A 803 19.64 -0.34 -17.61
CA VAL A 803 20.30 -0.82 -18.83
C VAL A 803 19.75 -0.12 -20.08
N LEU A 804 18.45 0.18 -20.12
CA LEU A 804 17.79 0.77 -21.29
C LEU A 804 17.86 2.31 -21.33
N GLY A 805 18.69 2.93 -20.48
CA GLY A 805 19.07 4.35 -20.57
C GLY A 805 17.99 5.38 -20.17
N GLY A 806 16.82 4.94 -19.71
CA GLY A 806 15.72 5.82 -19.31
C GLY A 806 15.96 6.50 -17.96
N ALA A 807 15.74 7.81 -17.86
CA ALA A 807 15.78 8.50 -16.57
C ALA A 807 14.67 7.97 -15.64
N VAL A 808 14.97 7.72 -14.37
CA VAL A 808 13.96 7.23 -13.39
C VAL A 808 13.41 8.40 -12.61
N VAL A 809 12.08 8.49 -12.51
CA VAL A 809 11.38 9.48 -11.69
C VAL A 809 10.64 8.83 -10.54
N GLN A 810 10.52 9.56 -9.45
CA GLN A 810 9.70 9.20 -8.30
C GLN A 810 8.70 10.30 -8.05
N PHE A 811 7.43 9.93 -7.84
CA PHE A 811 6.40 10.90 -7.53
C PHE A 811 5.25 10.30 -6.72
N HIS A 812 4.55 11.15 -5.98
CA HIS A 812 3.30 10.83 -5.30
C HIS A 812 2.10 11.08 -6.22
N GLY A 813 1.19 10.11 -6.28
CA GLY A 813 -0.01 10.21 -7.11
C GLY A 813 -1.21 9.53 -6.49
N LEU A 814 -2.41 10.00 -6.82
CA LEU A 814 -3.67 9.36 -6.42
C LEU A 814 -4.37 8.78 -7.65
N TYR A 815 -4.90 7.56 -7.52
CA TYR A 815 -5.59 6.89 -8.62
C TYR A 815 -6.83 7.64 -9.12
N ASN A 816 -6.82 7.92 -10.43
CA ASN A 816 -7.96 8.39 -11.22
C ASN A 816 -8.66 7.27 -11.96
N SER A 817 -7.93 6.22 -12.34
CA SER A 817 -8.45 4.95 -12.83
C SER A 817 -7.42 3.86 -12.56
N PHE A 818 -7.91 2.66 -12.24
CA PHE A 818 -7.07 1.48 -12.11
C PHE A 818 -6.89 0.81 -13.47
N PRO A 819 -5.74 0.17 -13.75
CA PRO A 819 -5.55 -0.57 -14.99
C PRO A 819 -6.57 -1.71 -15.12
N ASP A 820 -7.08 -1.94 -16.33
CA ASP A 820 -7.91 -3.12 -16.60
C ASP A 820 -7.03 -4.36 -16.66
N LYS A 821 -7.19 -5.25 -15.69
CA LYS A 821 -6.44 -6.51 -15.61
C LYS A 821 -6.72 -7.47 -16.76
N LYS A 822 -7.77 -7.24 -17.56
CA LYS A 822 -8.09 -8.02 -18.76
C LYS A 822 -7.22 -7.64 -19.95
N GLU A 823 -6.67 -6.42 -19.99
CA GLU A 823 -5.78 -5.95 -21.06
C GLU A 823 -4.39 -6.61 -20.95
N PRO A 824 -3.67 -6.76 -22.07
CA PRO A 824 -2.24 -7.10 -22.06
C PRO A 824 -1.43 -6.09 -21.22
N LEU A 825 -0.29 -6.51 -20.67
CA LEU A 825 0.53 -5.65 -19.79
C LEU A 825 0.91 -4.30 -20.43
N LEU A 826 1.15 -4.27 -21.75
CA LEU A 826 1.42 -3.05 -22.51
C LEU A 826 0.20 -2.10 -22.61
N GLY A 827 -1.02 -2.66 -22.62
CA GLY A 827 -2.28 -1.90 -22.61
C GLY A 827 -2.76 -1.52 -21.20
N GLN A 828 -2.04 -1.93 -20.15
CA GLN A 828 -2.39 -1.62 -18.77
C GLN A 828 -1.78 -0.28 -18.33
N PHE A 829 -2.62 0.74 -18.25
CA PHE A 829 -2.23 2.07 -17.80
C PHE A 829 -2.82 2.44 -16.45
N HIS A 830 -2.02 3.08 -15.60
CA HIS A 830 -2.50 3.73 -14.39
C HIS A 830 -2.73 5.20 -14.70
N SER A 831 -3.96 5.70 -14.51
CA SER A 831 -4.20 7.14 -14.51
C SER A 831 -4.11 7.65 -13.08
N LEU A 832 -3.28 8.67 -12.86
CA LEU A 832 -3.00 9.25 -11.55
C LEU A 832 -3.15 10.77 -11.60
N ASN A 833 -3.63 11.36 -10.53
CA ASN A 833 -3.47 12.78 -10.25
C ASN A 833 -2.15 12.99 -9.51
N LEU A 834 -1.24 13.80 -10.06
CA LEU A 834 -0.04 14.24 -9.33
C LEU A 834 -0.44 15.02 -8.08
N TRP A 835 0.27 14.78 -6.98
CA TRP A 835 0.05 15.53 -5.75
C TRP A 835 1.14 16.56 -5.46
N GLU A 836 2.30 16.37 -6.06
CA GLU A 836 3.45 17.24 -5.92
C GLU A 836 3.89 17.80 -7.27
N THR A 837 4.82 18.75 -7.21
CA THR A 837 5.44 19.28 -8.41
C THR A 837 6.50 18.29 -8.89
N LEU A 838 6.33 17.75 -10.09
CA LEU A 838 7.29 16.82 -10.68
C LEU A 838 8.11 17.54 -11.76
N LYS A 839 9.44 17.61 -11.56
CA LYS A 839 10.36 18.08 -12.59
C LYS A 839 10.82 16.90 -13.45
N VAL A 840 10.58 16.98 -14.76
CA VAL A 840 11.01 15.99 -15.74
C VAL A 840 11.81 16.71 -16.82
N ASN A 841 13.12 16.46 -16.88
CA ASN A 841 14.05 17.20 -17.72
C ASN A 841 13.92 18.73 -17.49
N ASN A 842 13.69 19.50 -18.56
CA ASN A 842 13.48 20.96 -18.51
C ASN A 842 12.02 21.38 -18.29
N ARG A 843 11.11 20.45 -17.96
CA ARG A 843 9.68 20.72 -17.79
C ARG A 843 9.21 20.49 -16.36
N LEU A 844 8.26 21.31 -15.93
CA LEU A 844 7.67 21.28 -14.60
C LEU A 844 6.20 20.86 -14.70
N LEU A 845 5.82 19.79 -14.01
CA LEU A 845 4.45 19.35 -13.86
C LEU A 845 3.94 19.79 -12.50
N LEU A 846 2.92 20.63 -12.50
CA LEU A 846 2.31 21.12 -11.27
C LEU A 846 1.42 20.03 -10.62
N PRO A 847 1.14 20.15 -9.31
CA PRO A 847 0.16 19.31 -8.64
C PRO A 847 -1.21 19.34 -9.35
N SER A 848 -1.99 18.27 -9.21
CA SER A 848 -3.27 17.97 -9.85
C SER A 848 -3.24 17.75 -11.37
N LYS A 849 -2.05 17.67 -11.97
CA LYS A 849 -1.95 17.21 -13.36
C LYS A 849 -2.27 15.72 -13.41
N ASN A 850 -3.21 15.38 -14.29
CA ASN A 850 -3.45 13.99 -14.66
C ASN A 850 -2.24 13.48 -15.44
N ILE A 851 -1.67 12.39 -14.97
CA ILE A 851 -0.63 11.64 -15.63
C ILE A 851 -1.13 10.21 -15.87
N THR A 852 -0.59 9.58 -16.88
CA THR A 852 -0.86 8.19 -17.22
C THR A 852 0.47 7.48 -17.34
N ILE A 853 0.63 6.36 -16.64
CA ILE A 853 1.86 5.56 -16.67
C ILE A 853 1.58 4.13 -17.09
N ASN A 854 2.44 3.57 -17.92
CA ASN A 854 2.36 2.18 -18.37
C ASN A 854 2.82 1.21 -17.26
N GLN A 855 2.09 0.12 -17.03
CA GLN A 855 2.45 -0.96 -16.10
C GLN A 855 3.82 -1.59 -16.43
N THR A 856 4.22 -1.64 -17.70
CA THR A 856 5.51 -2.23 -18.14
C THR A 856 6.72 -1.47 -17.57
N ARG A 857 6.65 -0.14 -17.47
CA ARG A 857 7.74 0.73 -16.96
C ARG A 857 7.61 1.14 -15.50
N LEU A 858 6.52 0.72 -14.85
CA LEU A 858 6.30 0.92 -13.42
C LEU A 858 7.26 0.04 -12.59
N ILE A 859 8.34 0.62 -12.10
CA ILE A 859 9.36 -0.09 -11.34
C ILE A 859 8.83 -0.58 -10.00
N LYS A 860 8.24 0.33 -9.21
CA LYS A 860 7.74 0.03 -7.87
C LYS A 860 6.60 0.95 -7.51
N ILE A 861 5.56 0.37 -6.89
CA ILE A 861 4.56 1.12 -6.14
C ILE A 861 4.88 0.90 -4.66
N GLN A 862 5.19 1.97 -3.94
CA GLN A 862 5.07 1.97 -2.49
C GLN A 862 3.62 2.32 -2.17
N PRO A 863 2.87 1.43 -1.48
CA PRO A 863 1.49 1.70 -1.15
C PRO A 863 1.38 2.91 -0.22
N ALA A 864 0.19 3.51 -0.20
CA ALA A 864 -0.12 4.58 0.72
C ALA A 864 0.03 4.12 2.17
N ARG A 865 0.42 5.03 3.05
CA ARG A 865 0.42 4.77 4.49
C ARG A 865 -0.98 5.05 5.03
N GLY A 866 -1.74 3.99 5.28
CA GLY A 866 -3.14 4.06 5.71
C GLY A 866 -4.09 4.42 4.58
N GLY A 867 -5.37 4.61 4.94
CA GLY A 867 -6.45 4.88 4.00
C GLY A 867 -6.98 3.63 3.30
N GLU A 868 -6.69 2.42 3.80
CA GLU A 868 -7.13 1.18 3.14
C GLU A 868 -8.66 1.11 3.06
N PHE A 869 -9.37 1.59 4.08
CA PHE A 869 -10.82 1.68 4.05
C PHE A 869 -11.31 2.75 3.05
N ALA A 870 -10.62 3.89 2.96
CA ALA A 870 -10.96 4.93 1.99
C ALA A 870 -10.80 4.41 0.56
N GLU A 871 -9.69 3.72 0.26
CA GLU A 871 -9.47 3.05 -1.01
C GLU A 871 -10.50 1.97 -1.30
N TRP A 872 -10.80 1.12 -0.32
CA TRP A 872 -11.83 0.09 -0.46
C TRP A 872 -13.19 0.70 -0.78
N MET A 873 -13.58 1.76 -0.07
CA MET A 873 -14.82 2.50 -0.31
C MET A 873 -14.86 3.05 -1.74
N VAL A 874 -13.79 3.71 -2.18
CA VAL A 874 -13.70 4.27 -3.52
C VAL A 874 -13.82 3.19 -4.60
N ARG A 875 -13.10 2.08 -4.45
CA ARG A 875 -13.13 0.95 -5.40
C ARG A 875 -14.50 0.28 -5.46
N ASN A 876 -15.17 0.13 -4.33
CA ASN A 876 -16.45 -0.61 -4.25
C ASN A 876 -17.70 0.28 -4.40
N SER A 877 -17.58 1.60 -4.26
CA SER A 877 -18.66 2.54 -4.56
C SER A 877 -18.76 2.87 -6.05
N SER A 878 -17.67 2.66 -6.81
CA SER A 878 -17.57 2.95 -8.26
C SER A 878 -18.29 1.96 -9.17
N GLY A 879 -18.84 0.86 -8.63
CA GLY A 879 -19.55 -0.14 -9.40
C GLY A 879 -21.06 0.12 -9.42
N LYS A 880 -21.56 0.91 -10.39
CA LYS A 880 -22.88 0.78 -11.09
C LYS A 880 -23.45 2.06 -11.71
N ARG A 881 -22.83 3.24 -11.56
CA ARG A 881 -23.28 4.49 -12.23
C ARG A 881 -22.06 5.32 -12.58
N GLY A 882 -21.99 5.86 -13.79
CA GLY A 882 -20.83 6.51 -14.41
C GLY A 882 -20.28 7.78 -13.73
N GLY A 883 -19.97 7.73 -12.43
CA GLY A 883 -19.23 8.76 -11.70
C GLY A 883 -17.72 8.59 -11.88
N THR A 884 -16.99 9.71 -11.87
CA THR A 884 -15.52 9.71 -11.89
C THR A 884 -14.97 9.30 -10.52
N LEU A 885 -13.83 8.61 -10.46
CA LEU A 885 -13.18 8.21 -9.19
C LEU A 885 -12.92 9.40 -8.25
N GLY A 886 -12.73 10.61 -8.79
CA GLY A 886 -12.63 11.83 -7.99
C GLY A 886 -13.89 12.14 -7.16
N ASN A 887 -15.09 11.87 -7.69
CA ASN A 887 -16.34 12.05 -6.94
C ASN A 887 -16.46 11.05 -5.78
N GLU A 888 -15.94 9.83 -5.94
CA GLU A 888 -15.93 8.83 -4.86
C GLU A 888 -14.89 9.18 -3.78
N TRP A 889 -13.70 9.67 -4.17
CA TRP A 889 -12.74 10.23 -3.22
C TRP A 889 -13.33 11.42 -2.43
N ALA A 890 -14.22 12.20 -3.05
CA ALA A 890 -14.93 13.27 -2.35
C ALA A 890 -15.94 12.78 -1.29
N LYS A 891 -16.33 11.50 -1.32
CA LYS A 891 -17.22 10.86 -0.34
C LYS A 891 -16.47 10.05 0.72
N ALA A 892 -15.22 9.66 0.43
CA ALA A 892 -14.34 8.89 1.32
C ALA A 892 -13.77 9.75 2.47
N PRO A 893 -13.22 9.10 3.53
CA PRO A 893 -12.40 9.80 4.53
C PRO A 893 -11.30 10.64 3.85
N PRO A 894 -11.06 11.88 4.31
CA PRO A 894 -10.03 12.72 3.73
C PRO A 894 -8.64 12.15 4.02
N ALA A 895 -7.70 12.32 3.07
CA ALA A 895 -6.29 12.20 3.37
C ALA A 895 -5.87 13.32 4.35
N LEU A 896 -5.00 13.00 5.30
CA LEU A 896 -4.51 13.92 6.35
C LEU A 896 -3.09 14.42 6.06
N ILE A 897 -2.71 14.43 4.78
CA ILE A 897 -1.46 15.00 4.29
C ILE A 897 -1.53 16.52 4.47
N SER A 898 -0.46 17.12 4.99
CA SER A 898 -0.37 18.56 5.26
C SER A 898 -1.47 19.09 6.17
N GLN A 899 -2.01 18.24 7.05
CA GLN A 899 -3.11 18.59 7.93
C GLN A 899 -2.71 19.65 8.96
N GLY A 900 -1.47 19.62 9.46
CA GLY A 900 -0.92 20.62 10.37
C GLY A 900 -0.76 21.99 9.71
N ALA A 901 -0.31 22.02 8.45
CA ALA A 901 -0.26 23.24 7.65
C ALA A 901 -1.65 23.79 7.33
N LYS A 902 -2.67 22.92 7.27
CA LYS A 902 -4.05 23.29 6.95
C LYS A 902 -4.80 23.90 8.12
N VAL A 903 -4.77 23.27 9.29
CA VAL A 903 -5.62 23.65 10.43
C VAL A 903 -4.81 24.22 11.59
N GLN A 904 -5.46 25.06 12.39
CA GLN A 904 -4.90 25.56 13.63
C GLN A 904 -4.95 24.46 14.70
N THR A 905 -3.87 24.30 15.47
CA THR A 905 -3.74 23.25 16.49
C THR A 905 -4.86 23.31 17.56
N PRO A 906 -5.24 24.50 18.09
CA PRO A 906 -6.35 24.59 19.05
C PRO A 906 -7.70 24.12 18.51
N TRP A 907 -7.96 24.34 17.22
CA TRP A 907 -9.19 23.85 16.59
C TRP A 907 -9.14 22.34 16.40
N LEU A 908 -8.01 21.78 15.96
CA LEU A 908 -7.87 20.34 15.77
C LEU A 908 -8.02 19.58 17.09
N TYR A 909 -7.44 20.09 18.17
CA TYR A 909 -7.65 19.58 19.53
C TYR A 909 -9.15 19.47 19.88
N ARG A 910 -9.92 20.57 19.71
CA ARG A 910 -11.36 20.56 20.01
C ARG A 910 -12.14 19.62 19.09
N PHE A 911 -11.78 19.57 17.81
CA PHE A 911 -12.41 18.70 16.83
C PHE A 911 -12.16 17.21 17.11
N LEU A 912 -10.97 16.84 17.61
CA LEU A 912 -10.67 15.47 18.01
C LEU A 912 -11.50 15.02 19.23
N LYS A 913 -11.79 15.94 20.15
CA LYS A 913 -12.64 15.69 21.32
C LYS A 913 -14.13 15.60 20.95
N GLU A 914 -14.60 16.53 20.12
CA GLU A 914 -16.01 16.64 19.71
C GLU A 914 -16.12 16.89 18.19
N PRO A 915 -16.02 15.83 17.37
CA PRO A 915 -16.02 15.97 15.92
C PRO A 915 -17.40 16.37 15.39
N THR A 916 -17.47 17.48 14.65
CA THR A 916 -18.68 17.96 13.96
C THR A 916 -18.66 17.61 12.46
N GLN A 917 -19.82 17.64 11.80
CA GLN A 917 -19.86 17.43 10.35
C GLN A 917 -19.28 18.66 9.63
N ILE A 918 -18.21 18.44 8.87
CA ILE A 918 -17.57 19.48 8.06
C ILE A 918 -17.92 19.36 6.58
N ARG A 919 -17.97 18.13 6.06
CA ARG A 919 -18.24 17.82 4.65
C ARG A 919 -19.63 17.23 4.52
N PHE A 920 -20.47 17.84 3.71
CA PHE A 920 -21.81 17.34 3.41
C PHE A 920 -21.79 16.20 2.37
N SER A 921 -20.72 16.10 1.58
CA SER A 921 -20.54 15.05 0.57
C SER A 921 -20.10 13.70 1.14
N THR A 922 -19.50 13.67 2.34
CA THR A 922 -18.96 12.46 2.96
C THR A 922 -20.10 11.64 3.57
N VAL A 923 -20.16 10.35 3.24
CA VAL A 923 -21.18 9.42 3.78
C VAL A 923 -20.90 8.97 5.22
N LEU A 924 -19.70 9.31 5.71
CA LEU A 924 -19.15 9.02 7.03
C LEU A 924 -18.97 10.29 7.85
N ARG A 925 -19.09 10.16 9.17
CA ARG A 925 -18.66 11.19 10.13
C ARG A 925 -17.40 10.70 10.85
N MET A 926 -16.52 11.63 11.21
CA MET A 926 -15.39 11.30 12.08
C MET A 926 -15.91 10.77 13.43
N PRO A 927 -15.47 9.58 13.88
CA PRO A 927 -15.94 9.01 15.14
C PRO A 927 -15.49 9.81 16.34
N LYS A 928 -16.27 9.80 17.41
CA LYS A 928 -15.87 10.35 18.72
C LYS A 928 -15.13 9.28 19.51
N PHE A 929 -13.82 9.48 19.66
CA PHE A 929 -12.96 8.64 20.47
C PHE A 929 -12.93 9.13 21.92
N ASN A 930 -12.74 8.22 22.88
CA ASN A 930 -12.54 8.58 24.28
C ASN A 930 -11.08 9.00 24.53
N MET A 931 -10.70 10.18 24.00
CA MET A 931 -9.36 10.75 24.15
C MET A 931 -9.26 11.63 25.40
N SER A 932 -8.16 11.50 26.15
CA SER A 932 -7.81 12.50 27.17
C SER A 932 -7.39 13.82 26.51
N ASP A 933 -7.26 14.88 27.31
CA ASP A 933 -6.84 16.18 26.78
C ASP A 933 -5.38 16.19 26.35
N GLU A 934 -4.53 15.43 27.03
CA GLU A 934 -3.14 15.21 26.66
C GLU A 934 -3.06 14.49 25.31
N GLU A 935 -3.86 13.44 25.11
CA GLU A 935 -3.87 12.67 23.86
C GLU A 935 -4.37 13.49 22.68
N ALA A 936 -5.47 14.23 22.85
CA ALA A 936 -6.00 15.09 21.80
C ALA A 936 -5.01 16.23 21.45
N ARG A 937 -4.30 16.78 22.45
CA ARG A 937 -3.30 17.84 22.25
C ARG A 937 -2.05 17.31 21.56
N ALA A 938 -1.51 16.18 22.01
CA ALA A 938 -0.36 15.54 21.40
C ALA A 938 -0.65 15.16 19.93
N LEU A 939 -1.83 14.62 19.63
CA LEU A 939 -2.21 14.32 18.25
C LEU A 939 -2.42 15.58 17.40
N ALA A 940 -2.91 16.68 17.98
CA ALA A 940 -3.00 17.96 17.25
C ALA A 940 -1.61 18.58 17.00
N ASN A 941 -0.70 18.50 17.97
CA ASN A 941 0.69 18.94 17.83
C ASN A 941 1.43 18.11 16.78
N TYR A 942 1.24 16.79 16.78
CA TYR A 942 1.83 15.86 15.82
C TYR A 942 1.69 16.33 14.37
N PHE A 943 0.47 16.70 13.95
CA PHE A 943 0.26 17.15 12.57
C PHE A 943 1.04 18.43 12.25
N ALA A 944 1.09 19.38 13.19
CA ALA A 944 1.88 20.60 13.03
C ALA A 944 3.38 20.35 13.06
N ALA A 945 3.83 19.38 13.87
CA ALA A 945 5.21 18.94 14.00
C ALA A 945 5.72 18.23 12.73
N VAL A 946 4.88 17.40 12.10
CA VAL A 946 5.19 16.74 10.82
C VAL A 946 5.31 17.75 9.67
N ASP A 947 4.45 18.76 9.65
CA ASP A 947 4.39 19.75 8.58
C ASP A 947 5.35 20.95 8.77
N ASP A 948 6.15 20.95 9.84
CA ASP A 948 7.07 22.05 10.15
C ASP A 948 6.39 23.43 10.21
N VAL A 949 5.28 23.52 10.97
CA VAL A 949 4.57 24.79 11.17
C VAL A 949 4.52 25.19 12.65
N PRO A 950 4.32 26.47 13.01
CA PRO A 950 4.27 26.87 14.42
C PRO A 950 3.15 26.20 15.22
N TYR A 951 3.47 25.78 16.45
CA TYR A 951 2.56 25.22 17.47
C TYR A 951 3.24 25.27 18.86
N PRO A 952 2.52 25.09 19.99
CA PRO A 952 1.08 24.84 20.11
C PRO A 952 0.22 26.07 19.80
N TYR A 953 0.79 27.27 19.93
CA TYR A 953 0.13 28.54 19.63
C TYR A 953 0.58 29.08 18.27
N GLN A 954 -0.37 29.53 17.47
CA GLN A 954 -0.11 30.16 16.17
C GLN A 954 -0.42 31.64 16.26
N LEU A 955 0.53 32.49 15.86
CA LEU A 955 0.24 33.88 15.57
C LEU A 955 -0.51 33.96 14.24
N VAL A 956 -1.56 34.77 14.19
CA VAL A 956 -2.30 35.10 12.96
C VAL A 956 -2.17 36.60 12.73
N PRO A 957 -1.10 37.06 12.05
CA PRO A 957 -0.84 38.48 11.80
C PRO A 957 -2.03 39.19 11.16
N GLU A 958 -2.77 38.50 10.29
CA GLU A 958 -3.93 39.04 9.55
C GLU A 958 -5.06 39.56 10.46
N ARG A 959 -5.07 39.17 11.74
CA ARG A 959 -6.06 39.63 12.73
C ARG A 959 -5.62 40.86 13.54
N LYS A 960 -4.35 41.27 13.41
CA LYS A 960 -3.78 42.41 14.13
C LYS A 960 -4.11 43.71 13.39
N PRO A 961 -4.45 44.81 14.09
CA PRO A 961 -4.73 46.10 13.45
C PRO A 961 -3.60 46.60 12.53
N LEU A 962 -2.35 46.51 13.00
CA LEU A 962 -1.15 46.90 12.25
C LEU A 962 -1.02 46.20 10.88
N TYR A 963 -1.52 44.98 10.75
CA TYR A 963 -1.52 44.28 9.48
C TYR A 963 -2.47 44.95 8.47
N ALA A 964 -3.68 45.33 8.91
CA ALA A 964 -4.68 45.97 8.06
C ALA A 964 -4.20 47.35 7.59
N GLU A 965 -3.58 48.12 8.48
CA GLU A 965 -2.95 49.43 8.16
C GLU A 965 -1.88 49.28 7.08
N LYS A 966 -0.94 48.35 7.27
CA LYS A 966 0.13 48.08 6.30
C LYS A 966 -0.43 47.63 4.95
N MET A 967 -1.46 46.78 4.97
CA MET A 967 -2.11 46.33 3.73
C MET A 967 -2.81 47.48 3.01
N ASN A 968 -3.54 48.34 3.73
CA ASN A 968 -4.18 49.54 3.19
C ASN A 968 -3.17 50.44 2.47
N SER A 969 -2.02 50.73 3.09
CA SER A 969 -0.96 51.50 2.44
C SER A 969 -0.44 50.85 1.15
N ASN A 970 -0.21 49.53 1.17
CA ASN A 970 0.37 48.80 0.05
C ASN A 970 -0.55 48.68 -1.17
N VAL A 971 -1.87 48.59 -0.94
CA VAL A 971 -2.83 48.29 -2.02
C VAL A 971 -3.80 49.43 -2.31
N SER A 972 -3.70 50.57 -1.62
CA SER A 972 -4.56 51.75 -1.74
C SER A 972 -4.90 52.12 -3.19
N LYS A 973 -3.91 52.13 -4.09
CA LYS A 973 -4.08 52.45 -5.52
C LYS A 973 -4.95 51.46 -6.31
N PHE A 974 -5.19 50.26 -5.79
CA PHE A 974 -6.00 49.21 -6.40
C PHE A 974 -7.39 49.07 -5.76
N LEU A 975 -7.68 49.85 -4.71
CA LEU A 975 -8.94 49.79 -3.98
C LEU A 975 -9.99 50.75 -4.55
N ILE A 976 -11.24 50.33 -4.55
CA ILE A 976 -12.43 51.15 -4.77
C ILE A 976 -12.93 51.73 -3.45
N GLU A 977 -12.96 50.93 -2.38
CA GLU A 977 -13.56 51.30 -1.10
C GLU A 977 -12.64 52.14 -0.21
N LYS A 978 -11.40 52.39 -0.66
CA LYS A 978 -10.29 53.02 0.09
C LYS A 978 -9.88 52.30 1.39
N ASP A 979 -10.66 51.32 1.84
CA ASP A 979 -10.36 50.40 2.93
C ASP A 979 -10.36 48.93 2.45
N VAL A 980 -9.24 48.25 2.69
CA VAL A 980 -8.95 46.89 2.24
C VAL A 980 -9.87 45.89 2.90
N MET A 981 -10.28 46.08 4.16
CA MET A 981 -11.13 45.14 4.89
C MET A 981 -12.57 45.19 4.42
N THR A 982 -13.09 46.39 4.17
CA THR A 982 -14.41 46.62 3.56
C THR A 982 -14.47 46.03 2.14
N GLU A 983 -13.44 46.27 1.32
CA GLU A 983 -13.37 45.72 -0.03
C GLU A 983 -13.24 44.19 -0.04
N SER A 984 -12.47 43.64 0.90
CA SER A 984 -12.33 42.21 1.14
C SER A 984 -13.66 41.56 1.53
N TRP A 985 -14.45 42.22 2.39
CA TRP A 985 -15.78 41.75 2.78
C TRP A 985 -16.74 41.73 1.58
N LYS A 986 -16.72 42.77 0.74
CA LYS A 986 -17.49 42.80 -0.52
C LYS A 986 -17.08 41.69 -1.48
N MET A 987 -15.79 41.41 -1.61
CA MET A 987 -15.27 40.32 -2.44
C MET A 987 -15.75 38.94 -1.94
N LEU A 988 -15.67 38.68 -0.64
CA LEU A 988 -16.11 37.42 -0.04
C LEU A 988 -17.62 37.18 -0.23
N ASN A 989 -18.42 38.26 -0.20
CA ASN A 989 -19.89 38.19 -0.34
C ASN A 989 -20.39 38.35 -1.79
N ALA A 990 -19.48 38.39 -2.76
CA ALA A 990 -19.83 38.41 -4.17
C ALA A 990 -20.50 37.08 -4.60
N ASP A 991 -21.20 37.10 -5.76
CA ASP A 991 -21.95 35.97 -6.32
C ASP A 991 -21.14 34.67 -6.48
N LEU A 992 -19.80 34.74 -6.46
CA LEU A 992 -18.94 33.58 -6.65
C LEU A 992 -18.99 32.61 -5.45
N CYS A 993 -18.91 33.12 -4.22
CA CYS A 993 -18.77 32.29 -3.03
C CYS A 993 -20.13 31.80 -2.51
N ILE A 994 -21.16 32.65 -2.55
CA ILE A 994 -22.52 32.36 -2.05
C ILE A 994 -23.25 31.25 -2.85
N LYS A 995 -22.80 30.95 -4.07
CA LYS A 995 -23.36 29.85 -4.89
C LYS A 995 -23.16 28.48 -4.29
N CYS A 996 -22.15 28.31 -3.45
CA CYS A 996 -21.79 27.02 -2.86
C CYS A 996 -21.67 27.07 -1.33
N HIS A 997 -21.34 28.22 -0.75
CA HIS A 997 -21.07 28.35 0.67
C HIS A 997 -22.15 29.16 1.40
N SER A 998 -22.38 28.81 2.67
CA SER A 998 -23.04 29.74 3.60
C SER A 998 -22.00 30.78 4.04
N VAL A 999 -22.30 32.06 3.83
CA VAL A 999 -21.38 33.19 4.04
C VAL A 999 -22.16 34.49 4.27
N GLY A 1000 -21.64 35.38 5.12
CA GLY A 1000 -22.27 36.68 5.43
C GLY A 1000 -23.64 36.57 6.09
N GLY A 1001 -23.92 35.48 6.82
CA GLY A 1001 -25.24 35.21 7.40
C GLY A 1001 -26.28 34.68 6.40
N ARG A 1002 -25.90 34.46 5.14
CA ARG A 1002 -26.76 33.85 4.11
C ARG A 1002 -26.62 32.33 4.18
N GLN A 1003 -27.76 31.64 4.26
CA GLN A 1003 -27.80 30.19 4.12
C GLN A 1003 -27.60 29.78 2.65
N PHE A 1004 -26.93 28.66 2.44
CA PHE A 1004 -26.90 28.03 1.13
C PHE A 1004 -28.33 27.63 0.72
N ILE A 1005 -28.83 28.19 -0.39
CA ILE A 1005 -30.15 27.84 -0.94
C ILE A 1005 -29.94 26.82 -2.06
N GLN A 1006 -30.46 25.60 -1.85
CA GLN A 1006 -30.49 24.60 -2.89
C GLN A 1006 -31.51 25.00 -3.97
N THR A 1007 -31.04 25.37 -5.17
CA THR A 1007 -31.93 25.50 -6.32
C THR A 1007 -32.58 24.14 -6.61
N LYS A 1008 -33.92 24.07 -6.70
CA LYS A 1008 -34.67 22.83 -6.95
C LYS A 1008 -34.01 22.01 -8.07
N ALA A 1009 -33.53 20.82 -7.74
CA ALA A 1009 -32.93 19.91 -8.70
C ALA A 1009 -34.01 19.42 -9.69
N LYS A 1010 -33.68 19.32 -10.98
CA LYS A 1010 -34.48 18.53 -11.93
C LYS A 1010 -34.51 17.07 -11.45
N PRO A 1011 -35.59 16.30 -11.67
CA PRO A 1011 -35.57 14.86 -11.45
C PRO A 1011 -34.37 14.27 -12.23
N ASN A 1012 -33.51 13.52 -11.54
CA ASN A 1012 -32.26 12.92 -12.06
C ASN A 1012 -31.00 13.81 -12.18
N ALA A 1013 -31.00 15.07 -11.70
CA ALA A 1013 -29.76 15.85 -11.60
C ALA A 1013 -28.93 15.47 -10.36
N GLU A 1014 -27.58 15.47 -10.46
CA GLU A 1014 -26.72 15.36 -9.27
C GLU A 1014 -27.05 16.49 -8.28
N PRO A 1015 -27.13 16.20 -6.96
CA PRO A 1015 -27.32 17.25 -5.97
C PRO A 1015 -26.18 18.28 -6.07
N PRO A 1016 -26.48 19.59 -5.98
CA PRO A 1016 -25.49 20.64 -6.15
C PRO A 1016 -24.37 20.52 -5.12
N SER A 1017 -23.14 20.85 -5.53
CA SER A 1017 -21.96 20.79 -4.67
C SER A 1017 -22.03 21.86 -3.57
N GLN A 1018 -22.51 21.48 -2.39
CA GLN A 1018 -22.49 22.34 -1.21
C GLN A 1018 -21.08 22.39 -0.60
N GLY A 1019 -20.52 23.60 -0.50
CA GLY A 1019 -19.29 23.88 0.23
C GLY A 1019 -19.52 23.92 1.75
N PRO A 1020 -18.45 23.80 2.56
CA PRO A 1020 -18.55 23.96 4.01
C PRO A 1020 -19.01 25.38 4.39
N ASP A 1021 -19.62 25.51 5.57
CA ASP A 1021 -19.88 26.80 6.19
C ASP A 1021 -18.57 27.55 6.44
N LEU A 1022 -18.51 28.82 6.03
CA LEU A 1022 -17.34 29.67 6.16
C LEU A 1022 -17.25 30.42 7.49
N PHE A 1023 -18.30 30.36 8.33
CA PHE A 1023 -18.39 31.10 9.60
C PHE A 1023 -17.18 30.87 10.52
N ASN A 1024 -16.70 29.63 10.62
CA ASN A 1024 -15.62 29.27 11.54
C ASN A 1024 -14.25 29.14 10.87
N VAL A 1025 -14.08 29.65 9.63
CA VAL A 1025 -12.80 29.57 8.92
C VAL A 1025 -11.68 30.22 9.72
N GLN A 1026 -11.97 31.39 10.32
CA GLN A 1026 -10.99 32.12 11.12
C GLN A 1026 -10.34 31.21 12.17
N ASN A 1027 -11.09 30.43 12.94
CA ASN A 1027 -10.52 29.60 14.02
C ASN A 1027 -10.00 28.25 13.53
N ARG A 1028 -10.46 27.79 12.37
CA ARG A 1028 -10.16 26.46 11.86
C ARG A 1028 -8.90 26.40 11.03
N LEU A 1029 -8.75 27.30 10.06
CA LEU A 1029 -7.75 27.19 9.00
C LEU A 1029 -6.60 28.16 9.23
N ARG A 1030 -5.39 27.78 8.81
CA ARG A 1030 -4.24 28.69 8.82
C ARG A 1030 -4.31 29.68 7.66
N PRO A 1031 -3.93 30.95 7.84
CA PRO A 1031 -4.06 31.99 6.82
C PRO A 1031 -3.29 31.65 5.54
N ASP A 1032 -2.05 31.16 5.65
CA ASP A 1032 -1.25 30.77 4.48
C ASP A 1032 -1.87 29.62 3.68
N TRP A 1033 -2.46 28.64 4.38
CA TRP A 1033 -3.18 27.57 3.70
C TRP A 1033 -4.43 28.11 2.99
N VAL A 1034 -5.19 28.99 3.64
CA VAL A 1034 -6.38 29.63 3.04
C VAL A 1034 -6.00 30.41 1.78
N LYS A 1035 -4.89 31.13 1.81
CA LYS A 1035 -4.33 31.86 0.66
C LYS A 1035 -4.12 30.93 -0.54
N VAL A 1036 -3.37 29.85 -0.33
CA VAL A 1036 -3.03 28.92 -1.42
C VAL A 1036 -4.25 28.11 -1.87
N TRP A 1037 -5.16 27.75 -0.95
CA TRP A 1037 -6.40 27.05 -1.27
C TRP A 1037 -7.34 27.89 -2.15
N ILE A 1038 -7.49 29.19 -1.86
CA ILE A 1038 -8.29 30.10 -2.69
C ILE A 1038 -7.59 30.35 -4.03
N ALA A 1039 -6.25 30.47 -4.03
CA ALA A 1039 -5.47 30.67 -5.25
C ALA A 1039 -5.63 29.49 -6.22
N ASN A 1040 -5.52 28.25 -5.73
CA ASN A 1040 -5.76 27.06 -6.53
C ASN A 1040 -6.07 25.82 -5.64
N PRO A 1041 -7.35 25.48 -5.44
CA PRO A 1041 -7.73 24.41 -4.51
C PRO A 1041 -7.31 23.02 -5.00
N LYS A 1042 -7.13 22.84 -6.32
CA LYS A 1042 -6.71 21.56 -6.89
C LYS A 1042 -5.28 21.18 -6.50
N TRP A 1043 -4.43 22.14 -6.15
CA TRP A 1043 -3.07 21.84 -5.70
C TRP A 1043 -2.99 21.03 -4.41
N PHE A 1044 -4.00 21.15 -3.53
CA PHE A 1044 -4.08 20.33 -2.32
C PHE A 1044 -5.03 19.15 -2.46
N ILE A 1045 -6.13 19.30 -3.21
CA ILE A 1045 -7.13 18.24 -3.37
C ILE A 1045 -7.50 18.19 -4.86
N PRO A 1046 -6.85 17.33 -5.66
CA PRO A 1046 -7.05 17.27 -7.11
C PRO A 1046 -8.51 16.99 -7.53
N HIS A 1047 -9.26 16.27 -6.69
CA HIS A 1047 -10.66 15.93 -6.89
C HIS A 1047 -11.65 16.90 -6.23
N THR A 1048 -11.20 18.09 -5.80
CA THR A 1048 -12.10 19.11 -5.24
C THR A 1048 -13.07 19.64 -6.28
N LYS A 1049 -14.32 19.91 -5.86
CA LYS A 1049 -15.33 20.59 -6.68
C LYS A 1049 -15.19 22.12 -6.65
N MET A 1050 -14.32 22.68 -5.80
CA MET A 1050 -14.09 24.11 -5.75
C MET A 1050 -13.35 24.58 -7.01
N PRO A 1051 -13.88 25.58 -7.76
CA PRO A 1051 -13.25 26.07 -8.97
C PRO A 1051 -12.05 26.99 -8.66
N LEU A 1052 -11.25 27.27 -9.70
CA LEU A 1052 -10.26 28.34 -9.68
C LEU A 1052 -11.00 29.69 -9.73
N ASN A 1053 -11.11 30.35 -8.57
CA ASN A 1053 -11.93 31.55 -8.42
C ASN A 1053 -11.28 32.82 -9.01
N PHE A 1054 -9.96 32.95 -8.86
CA PHE A 1054 -9.23 34.17 -9.21
C PHE A 1054 -8.00 33.87 -10.07
N PRO A 1055 -8.16 33.66 -11.40
CA PRO A 1055 -7.01 33.49 -12.29
C PRO A 1055 -6.15 34.75 -12.35
N ARG A 1056 -4.84 34.60 -12.60
CA ARG A 1056 -3.85 35.70 -12.60
C ARG A 1056 -4.15 36.80 -13.62
N LYS A 1057 -4.73 36.45 -14.77
CA LYS A 1057 -5.26 37.39 -15.77
C LYS A 1057 -6.78 37.17 -15.86
N ALA A 1058 -7.57 38.14 -15.41
CA ALA A 1058 -9.01 38.10 -15.63
C ALA A 1058 -9.30 38.34 -17.12
N PRO A 1059 -10.23 37.61 -17.77
CA PRO A 1059 -10.69 37.95 -19.12
C PRO A 1059 -11.25 39.37 -19.09
N GLY A 1060 -10.57 40.30 -19.77
CA GLY A 1060 -10.90 41.71 -19.73
C GLY A 1060 -12.33 41.96 -20.23
N LYS A 1061 -13.22 42.39 -19.34
CA LYS A 1061 -14.29 43.29 -19.74
C LYS A 1061 -13.71 44.69 -19.62
N LYS A 1062 -13.25 45.25 -20.74
CA LYS A 1062 -12.85 46.65 -20.82
C LYS A 1062 -14.03 47.51 -20.32
N ASN A 1063 -13.75 48.45 -19.42
CA ASN A 1063 -14.62 49.56 -18.98
C ASN A 1063 -15.50 49.41 -17.71
N LYS A 1064 -15.13 48.61 -16.70
CA LYS A 1064 -15.68 48.79 -15.32
C LYS A 1064 -14.57 48.72 -14.27
N LYS A 1065 -14.54 49.67 -13.31
CA LYS A 1065 -13.74 49.54 -12.08
C LYS A 1065 -14.18 48.25 -11.37
N THR A 1066 -13.24 47.34 -11.12
CA THR A 1066 -13.54 46.08 -10.42
C THR A 1066 -12.76 46.01 -9.12
N LEU A 1067 -13.31 45.33 -8.10
CA LEU A 1067 -12.66 45.19 -6.81
C LEU A 1067 -11.23 44.64 -6.97
N PHE A 1068 -10.27 45.23 -6.26
CA PHE A 1068 -8.83 44.99 -6.36
C PHE A 1068 -8.24 45.11 -7.78
N ASP A 1069 -8.79 46.00 -8.61
CA ASP A 1069 -8.36 46.24 -10.00
C ASP A 1069 -8.27 44.97 -10.87
N GLY A 1070 -9.12 43.97 -10.60
CA GLY A 1070 -9.11 42.72 -11.38
C GLY A 1070 -7.99 41.74 -11.04
N ARG A 1071 -7.07 42.12 -10.14
CA ARG A 1071 -5.88 41.34 -9.79
C ARG A 1071 -6.20 40.10 -8.96
N GLY A 1072 -6.06 38.92 -9.56
CA GLY A 1072 -6.41 37.65 -8.92
C GLY A 1072 -5.61 37.33 -7.64
N ASP A 1073 -4.36 37.80 -7.57
CA ASP A 1073 -3.50 37.68 -6.39
C ASP A 1073 -4.03 38.53 -5.22
N LEU A 1074 -4.39 39.80 -5.48
CA LEU A 1074 -4.95 40.69 -4.46
C LEU A 1074 -6.35 40.25 -4.02
N ARG A 1075 -7.19 39.75 -4.93
CA ARG A 1075 -8.51 39.18 -4.59
C ARG A 1075 -8.39 37.97 -3.69
N THR A 1076 -7.44 37.09 -3.98
CA THR A 1076 -7.12 35.93 -3.13
C THR A 1076 -6.74 36.37 -1.72
N ILE A 1077 -5.84 37.36 -1.62
CA ILE A 1077 -5.40 37.93 -0.34
C ILE A 1077 -6.58 38.58 0.41
N GLY A 1078 -7.40 39.37 -0.28
CA GLY A 1078 -8.57 40.00 0.32
C GLY A 1078 -9.58 38.99 0.86
N VAL A 1079 -9.91 37.94 0.09
CA VAL A 1079 -10.83 36.89 0.59
C VAL A 1079 -10.23 36.16 1.79
N ARG A 1080 -8.93 35.86 1.80
CA ARG A 1080 -8.26 35.29 2.99
C ARG A 1080 -8.42 36.23 4.18
N ASP A 1081 -8.16 37.52 4.03
CA ASP A 1081 -8.18 38.50 5.11
C ASP A 1081 -9.59 38.68 5.68
N ALA A 1082 -10.60 38.72 4.80
CA ALA A 1082 -12.00 38.71 5.20
C ALA A 1082 -12.36 37.45 6.00
N LEU A 1083 -11.88 36.28 5.58
CA LEU A 1083 -12.11 35.02 6.28
C LEU A 1083 -11.37 34.93 7.62
N MET A 1084 -10.19 35.54 7.75
CA MET A 1084 -9.45 35.58 9.02
C MET A 1084 -10.05 36.55 10.04
N ASN A 1085 -10.78 37.57 9.56
CA ASN A 1085 -11.47 38.58 10.35
C ASN A 1085 -13.01 38.45 10.30
N TYR A 1086 -13.51 37.28 9.90
CA TYR A 1086 -14.92 37.08 9.56
C TYR A 1086 -15.90 37.56 10.64
N ARG A 1087 -15.63 37.26 11.92
CA ARG A 1087 -16.50 37.68 13.03
C ARG A 1087 -16.54 39.19 13.22
N LYS A 1088 -15.39 39.87 13.11
CA LYS A 1088 -15.34 41.34 13.19
C LYS A 1088 -16.08 41.98 12.03
N LEU A 1089 -15.91 41.44 10.82
CA LEU A 1089 -16.52 42.00 9.61
C LEU A 1089 -18.02 41.72 9.51
N ILE A 1090 -18.50 40.57 9.99
CA ILE A 1090 -19.96 40.33 10.06
C ILE A 1090 -20.62 41.19 11.14
N GLU A 1091 -19.93 41.49 12.25
CA GLU A 1091 -20.42 42.44 13.26
C GLU A 1091 -20.43 43.88 12.70
N ALA A 1092 -19.37 44.29 11.99
CA ALA A 1092 -19.24 45.65 11.44
C ALA A 1092 -20.09 45.92 10.18
N HIS A 1093 -20.26 44.92 9.31
CA HIS A 1093 -20.92 45.07 8.00
C HIS A 1093 -22.13 44.14 7.84
N GLY A 1094 -22.62 43.56 8.94
CA GLY A 1094 -23.69 42.57 8.94
C GLY A 1094 -25.05 43.11 8.52
N LYS A 1095 -25.61 42.47 7.49
CA LYS A 1095 -26.93 42.61 6.81
C LYS A 1095 -27.07 43.76 5.80
N THR A 1096 -27.10 43.40 4.52
CA THR A 1096 -27.79 44.19 3.47
C THR A 1096 -28.87 43.34 2.79
N PRO A 1097 -30.17 43.58 3.02
CA PRO A 1097 -31.24 43.14 2.15
C PRO A 1097 -31.43 44.18 1.02
N THR A 1098 -31.24 43.72 -0.22
CA THR A 1098 -32.21 43.87 -1.32
C THR A 1098 -31.67 43.02 -2.47
N ALA A 1099 -32.07 41.76 -2.50
CA ALA A 1099 -32.12 41.08 -3.79
C ALA A 1099 -33.14 41.86 -4.62
N LYS A 1100 -32.72 42.49 -5.73
CA LYS A 1100 -33.69 42.81 -6.79
C LYS A 1100 -34.37 41.50 -7.18
N PRO A 1101 -35.70 41.50 -7.39
CA PRO A 1101 -36.47 40.27 -7.56
C PRO A 1101 -35.87 39.43 -8.68
N LEU A 1102 -35.83 38.11 -8.47
CA LEU A 1102 -35.82 37.16 -9.57
C LEU A 1102 -36.88 37.63 -10.56
N SER A 1103 -36.48 37.95 -11.79
CA SER A 1103 -37.42 38.29 -12.85
C SER A 1103 -38.53 37.26 -12.84
N THR A 1104 -39.76 37.74 -12.66
CA THR A 1104 -40.98 36.94 -12.75
C THR A 1104 -40.90 36.10 -14.02
N VAL A 1105 -40.76 34.79 -13.85
CA VAL A 1105 -41.13 33.84 -14.89
C VAL A 1105 -42.58 34.16 -15.22
N ALA A 1106 -42.83 34.62 -16.44
CA ALA A 1106 -44.18 34.83 -16.92
C ALA A 1106 -44.99 33.54 -16.69
N PRO A 1107 -46.21 33.61 -16.12
CA PRO A 1107 -47.04 32.43 -15.97
C PRO A 1107 -47.35 31.90 -17.36
N ASN A 1108 -46.94 30.66 -17.61
CA ASN A 1108 -47.28 29.91 -18.79
C ASN A 1108 -48.81 29.66 -18.78
N LYS A 1109 -49.58 30.59 -19.35
CA LYS A 1109 -50.98 30.37 -19.73
C LYS A 1109 -50.98 29.35 -20.86
N ASN A 1110 -50.99 28.07 -20.52
CA ASN A 1110 -51.45 26.96 -21.37
C ASN A 1110 -51.30 25.66 -20.57
N ASN A 1111 -52.35 25.29 -19.83
CA ASN A 1111 -52.71 23.88 -19.55
C ASN A 1111 -54.05 23.75 -18.81
N ASP A 1112 -55.06 24.50 -19.26
CA ASP A 1112 -56.47 24.20 -18.97
C ASP A 1112 -57.30 24.38 -20.24
N LYS A 1113 -57.11 23.48 -21.22
CA LYS A 1113 -58.12 23.13 -22.22
C LYS A 1113 -57.97 21.66 -22.61
N LYS A 1114 -59.05 20.90 -22.38
CA LYS A 1114 -59.41 19.55 -22.88
C LYS A 1114 -58.74 18.38 -22.12
N LYS A 1115 -59.44 17.42 -21.49
CA LYS A 1115 -60.77 16.82 -21.75
C LYS A 1115 -61.07 16.70 -23.24
N GLN A 1116 -60.35 15.79 -23.88
CA GLN A 1116 -60.82 14.78 -24.84
C GLN A 1116 -59.64 13.88 -25.20
#